data_AF-W5MWQ1-F1
#
_entry.id   AF-W5MWQ1-F1
#
_cell.length_a   1.000
_cell.length_b   1.000
_cell.length_c   1.000
_cell.angle_alpha   90.00
_cell.angle_beta   90.00
_cell.angle_gamma   90.00
#
_symmetry.space_group_name_H-M   'P 1'
#
loop_
_entity.id
_entity.type
_entity.pdbx_description
1 polymer ?
#
loop_
_entity_poly.entity_id
_entity_poly.type
_entity_poly.pdbx_seq_one_letter_code
_entity_poly.pdbx_strand_id
1 'polypeptide(L)'
;MGFGKDLRYSHEALLKLQDWELKLLETVKKFMTLRVKSDKEYASLLLNISQQVDKYENASQVDYISNVSKVILSAFAQHVHVLRMLGTPISEIMAHGYTYIILCCLRDAQELGRSSNFGLHLRVLQVTFKKTTLYTQLHKYNLTEPQDSSQLSVNTDKKKQCITMRKEPEKARERYDKVTMKLHNLHNQYVLAVRGAQLHQEHYHDTTLPLLLDSLQKMQEEMIKALKGILEEYSEITSLLSDEIVKVHKEIYTSIEQIDPASEYEHFIEVHRSPEMKQPCVEFDVSLLEETENLQANEILWNNLTADSLQAVLKSTSEELTLTQQTLQNKEELMQDLEKKIEESAKSCEKKSDIVLLLSQKQSLEELKQTVQLLRCTEAKLTAQKELLDQKMQENEGKEPPPVVNYEEDARSVNSMDKSKDKISKFDTLRHSIAGIIRSPKSVLGSSSFFDVIPTSEKPLGDQEWYHGAIPRIEAQELLKQQGDFLVRESHGKPGEYVLSVFSDGQRRHFIIQFADNQYRFEGTGFATIPQLIEHHYTTKQVITKKSGVVLLNPVVKDKKWILNHEDVILAELLGKGNFGEVFKGTLKDKTPVAVKTCKEDLPQELKIKFLSEARILKQYDHPNIVKLIGVCTQRQPIYIVMELVPGGDFLSFLRKKKEDLKTKQLVKFALDAAAGMAYLELKNCIHRHRDLAARNCLVGENNLLKISDFGMSRQEDDGIYSSSGLKQIPIKWTAPEALNYGRYSSESDVWSYGILLWETFSLGVCPYPGMTNQQAREQVEKGYRMTCPQKCPEEVYKIMQKCWEYKPENRPKFADIQKELALVKKK
;
A
#
# COMPACT_ATOMS: atom_id res chain seq x y z
N MET A 1 -56.71 -9.23 8.99
CA MET A 1 -55.85 -10.23 9.63
C MET A 1 -55.19 -9.56 10.82
N GLY A 2 -55.01 -10.26 11.92
CA GLY A 2 -54.46 -9.68 13.15
C GLY A 2 -54.07 -10.76 14.15
N PHE A 3 -53.13 -10.45 15.04
CA PHE A 3 -52.52 -11.43 15.93
C PHE A 3 -53.56 -12.10 16.84
N GLY A 4 -54.54 -11.36 17.35
CA GLY A 4 -55.59 -11.87 18.22
C GLY A 4 -56.59 -12.80 17.53
N LYS A 5 -56.73 -12.71 16.22
CA LYS A 5 -57.57 -13.62 15.43
C LYS A 5 -56.78 -14.82 14.91
N ASP A 6 -55.59 -14.58 14.38
CA ASP A 6 -54.91 -15.52 13.49
C ASP A 6 -53.73 -16.25 14.15
N LEU A 7 -53.20 -15.75 15.30
CA LEU A 7 -51.97 -16.28 15.94
C LEU A 7 -52.17 -16.81 17.37
N ARG A 8 -53.40 -17.18 17.73
CA ARG A 8 -53.78 -17.67 19.08
C ARG A 8 -52.97 -18.86 19.58
N TYR A 9 -52.41 -19.67 18.67
CA TYR A 9 -51.62 -20.87 18.99
C TYR A 9 -50.15 -20.76 18.57
N SER A 10 -49.72 -19.60 18.08
CA SER A 10 -48.42 -19.40 17.43
C SER A 10 -47.47 -18.54 18.27
N HIS A 11 -47.52 -18.67 19.60
CA HIS A 11 -46.72 -17.84 20.51
C HIS A 11 -45.21 -17.93 20.26
N GLU A 12 -44.69 -19.12 19.94
CA GLU A 12 -43.26 -19.30 19.64
C GLU A 12 -42.83 -18.52 18.40
N ALA A 13 -43.71 -18.41 17.40
CA ALA A 13 -43.44 -17.61 16.20
C ALA A 13 -43.38 -16.11 16.52
N LEU A 14 -44.24 -15.63 17.43
CA LEU A 14 -44.22 -14.24 17.89
C LEU A 14 -42.96 -13.90 18.68
N LEU A 15 -42.47 -14.81 19.53
CA LEU A 15 -41.19 -14.62 20.22
C LEU A 15 -40.02 -14.56 19.24
N LYS A 16 -40.00 -15.45 18.24
CA LYS A 16 -38.97 -15.43 17.18
C LYS A 16 -39.01 -14.15 16.35
N LEU A 17 -40.21 -13.60 16.09
CA LEU A 17 -40.39 -12.33 15.40
C LEU A 17 -39.78 -11.17 16.20
N GLN A 18 -40.07 -11.08 17.49
CA GLN A 18 -39.51 -10.05 18.38
C GLN A 18 -37.97 -10.13 18.47
N ASP A 19 -37.42 -11.34 18.59
CA ASP A 19 -35.96 -11.56 18.57
C ASP A 19 -35.31 -11.11 17.26
N TRP A 20 -36.01 -11.30 16.14
CA TRP A 20 -35.52 -10.90 14.83
C TRP A 20 -35.58 -9.39 14.63
N GLU A 21 -36.67 -8.74 15.04
CA GLU A 21 -36.82 -7.28 15.02
C GLU A 21 -35.75 -6.59 15.87
N LEU A 22 -35.43 -7.14 17.05
CA LEU A 22 -34.33 -6.65 17.88
C LEU A 22 -32.97 -6.74 17.18
N LYS A 23 -32.66 -7.87 16.54
CA LYS A 23 -31.42 -8.03 15.77
C LYS A 23 -31.36 -7.08 14.58
N LEU A 24 -32.49 -6.82 13.93
CA LEU A 24 -32.59 -5.86 12.84
C LEU A 24 -32.26 -4.44 13.33
N LEU A 25 -32.89 -3.99 14.42
CA LEU A 25 -32.61 -2.68 15.03
C LEU A 25 -31.14 -2.53 15.46
N GLU A 26 -30.53 -3.57 16.03
CA GLU A 26 -29.10 -3.57 16.35
C GLU A 26 -28.21 -3.45 15.09
N THR A 27 -28.63 -4.08 13.99
CA THR A 27 -27.93 -4.03 12.72
C THR A 27 -28.02 -2.65 12.09
N VAL A 28 -29.22 -2.03 12.09
CA VAL A 28 -29.44 -0.66 11.63
C VAL A 28 -28.60 0.32 12.44
N LYS A 29 -28.57 0.18 13.77
CA LYS A 29 -27.70 0.98 14.65
C LYS A 29 -26.23 0.89 14.25
N LYS A 30 -25.72 -0.33 14.05
CA LYS A 30 -24.32 -0.56 13.66
C LYS A 30 -24.02 0.07 12.30
N PHE A 31 -24.92 -0.09 11.33
CA PHE A 31 -24.79 0.50 10.01
C PHE A 31 -24.70 2.03 10.07
N MET A 32 -25.63 2.69 10.75
CA MET A 32 -25.62 4.14 10.91
C MET A 32 -24.36 4.65 11.64
N THR A 33 -23.92 3.93 12.68
CA THR A 33 -22.67 4.27 13.40
C THR A 33 -21.45 4.18 12.49
N LEU A 34 -21.38 3.14 11.65
CA LEU A 34 -20.30 2.97 10.69
C LEU A 34 -20.35 4.05 9.61
N ARG A 35 -21.54 4.43 9.12
CA ARG A 35 -21.68 5.51 8.14
C ARG A 35 -21.16 6.83 8.70
N VAL A 36 -21.58 7.21 9.91
CA VAL A 36 -21.10 8.43 10.59
C VAL A 36 -19.58 8.44 10.70
N LYS A 37 -18.97 7.30 11.03
CA LYS A 37 -17.52 7.17 11.08
C LYS A 37 -16.89 7.34 9.69
N SER A 38 -17.43 6.69 8.66
CA SER A 38 -16.94 6.79 7.29
C SER A 38 -17.00 8.23 6.78
N ASP A 39 -18.11 8.94 7.00
CA ASP A 39 -18.27 10.31 6.52
C ASP A 39 -17.30 11.28 7.24
N LYS A 40 -17.02 11.03 8.54
CA LYS A 40 -16.00 11.77 9.30
C LYS A 40 -14.58 11.52 8.78
N GLU A 41 -14.25 10.28 8.48
CA GLU A 41 -12.95 9.91 7.91
C GLU A 41 -12.79 10.51 6.51
N TYR A 42 -13.84 10.45 5.68
CA TYR A 42 -13.86 11.05 4.35
C TYR A 42 -13.63 12.56 4.40
N ALA A 43 -14.35 13.29 5.27
CA ALA A 43 -14.15 14.73 5.48
C ALA A 43 -12.71 15.05 5.94
N SER A 44 -12.13 14.22 6.80
CA SER A 44 -10.75 14.39 7.30
C SER A 44 -9.71 14.18 6.20
N LEU A 45 -9.91 13.20 5.32
CA LEU A 45 -9.03 12.94 4.18
C LEU A 45 -9.02 14.12 3.21
N LEU A 46 -10.19 14.70 2.94
CA LEU A 46 -10.32 15.84 2.03
C LEU A 46 -9.74 17.13 2.64
N LEU A 47 -9.91 17.34 3.94
CA LEU A 47 -9.24 18.43 4.65
C LEU A 47 -7.71 18.31 4.57
N ASN A 48 -7.17 17.09 4.65
CA ASN A 48 -5.74 16.85 4.49
C ASN A 48 -5.26 17.20 3.06
N ILE A 49 -6.04 16.85 2.03
CA ILE A 49 -5.75 17.25 0.64
C ILE A 49 -5.67 18.78 0.54
N SER A 50 -6.61 19.52 1.13
CA SER A 50 -6.56 21.00 1.19
C SER A 50 -5.29 21.52 1.85
N GLN A 51 -4.96 20.99 3.03
CA GLN A 51 -3.81 21.46 3.81
C GLN A 51 -2.48 21.15 3.12
N GLN A 52 -2.42 20.09 2.31
CA GLN A 52 -1.26 19.81 1.47
C GLN A 52 -1.15 20.84 0.34
N VAL A 53 -2.26 21.16 -0.31
CA VAL A 53 -2.31 22.17 -1.38
C VAL A 53 -1.92 23.56 -0.85
N ASP A 54 -2.47 24.00 0.29
CA ASP A 54 -2.15 25.30 0.91
C ASP A 54 -0.67 25.41 1.33
N LYS A 55 -0.03 24.29 1.70
CA LYS A 55 1.40 24.25 2.02
C LYS A 55 2.28 24.42 0.78
N TYR A 56 1.86 23.89 -0.36
CA TYR A 56 2.57 24.09 -1.64
C TYR A 56 2.52 25.55 -2.09
N GLU A 57 1.40 26.24 -1.84
CA GLU A 57 1.24 27.66 -2.20
C GLU A 57 2.12 28.57 -1.31
N ASN A 58 2.21 28.29 -0.01
CA ASN A 58 3.03 29.08 0.92
C ASN A 58 4.53 28.77 0.88
N ALA A 59 4.92 27.57 0.43
CA ALA A 59 6.33 27.18 0.32
C ALA A 59 7.02 27.71 -0.94
N SER A 60 6.25 28.19 -1.91
CA SER A 60 6.74 28.58 -3.23
C SER A 60 6.51 30.08 -3.41
N GLN A 61 7.53 30.92 -3.15
CA GLN A 61 7.58 32.27 -3.69
C GLN A 61 7.74 32.19 -5.22
N VAL A 62 6.68 31.81 -5.93
CA VAL A 62 6.66 31.80 -7.40
C VAL A 62 6.03 33.11 -7.84
N ASP A 63 6.79 33.94 -8.53
CA ASP A 63 6.36 35.26 -9.01
C ASP A 63 5.22 35.20 -10.07
N TYR A 64 4.85 34.00 -10.54
CA TYR A 64 3.76 33.79 -11.49
C TYR A 64 2.91 32.56 -11.15
N ILE A 65 1.60 32.77 -11.01
CA ILE A 65 0.59 31.70 -10.84
C ILE A 65 -0.29 31.69 -12.10
N SER A 66 -0.28 30.55 -12.79
CA SER A 66 -1.04 30.32 -14.02
C SER A 66 -2.57 30.37 -13.77
N ASN A 67 -3.37 30.72 -14.79
CA ASN A 67 -4.84 30.80 -14.61
C ASN A 67 -5.45 29.42 -14.41
N VAL A 68 -4.95 28.39 -15.10
CA VAL A 68 -5.28 26.99 -14.81
C VAL A 68 -4.98 26.62 -13.36
N SER A 69 -3.83 27.05 -12.84
CA SER A 69 -3.45 26.79 -11.44
C SER A 69 -4.44 27.46 -10.48
N LYS A 70 -4.84 28.71 -10.71
CA LYS A 70 -5.85 29.41 -9.90
C LYS A 70 -7.22 28.71 -9.92
N VAL A 71 -7.68 28.26 -11.09
CA VAL A 71 -8.95 27.54 -11.25
C VAL A 71 -8.92 26.20 -10.52
N ILE A 72 -7.83 25.44 -10.66
CA ILE A 72 -7.65 24.15 -9.99
C ILE A 72 -7.60 24.33 -8.46
N LEU A 73 -6.85 25.31 -7.97
CA LEU A 73 -6.75 25.62 -6.54
C LEU A 73 -8.09 26.06 -5.96
N SER A 74 -8.83 26.93 -6.67
CA SER A 74 -10.19 27.34 -6.30
C SER A 74 -11.15 26.14 -6.26
N ALA A 75 -11.10 25.27 -7.27
CA ALA A 75 -11.93 24.07 -7.33
C ALA A 75 -11.63 23.07 -6.20
N PHE A 76 -10.36 22.94 -5.79
CA PHE A 76 -9.97 22.14 -4.63
C PHE A 76 -10.44 22.76 -3.32
N ALA A 77 -10.27 24.07 -3.14
CA ALA A 77 -10.75 24.78 -1.96
C ALA A 77 -12.27 24.71 -1.82
N GLN A 78 -13.02 24.83 -2.93
CA GLN A 78 -14.47 24.69 -2.99
C GLN A 78 -14.93 23.26 -2.68
N HIS A 79 -14.28 22.22 -3.24
CA HIS A 79 -14.55 20.83 -2.87
C HIS A 79 -14.39 20.61 -1.36
N VAL A 80 -13.32 21.14 -0.77
CA VAL A 80 -13.05 21.01 0.66
C VAL A 80 -14.09 21.76 1.49
N HIS A 81 -14.57 22.91 1.01
CA HIS A 81 -15.64 23.68 1.65
C HIS A 81 -16.96 22.89 1.70
N VAL A 82 -17.36 22.23 0.61
CA VAL A 82 -18.54 21.32 0.56
C VAL A 82 -18.46 20.25 1.63
N LEU A 83 -17.28 19.66 1.76
CA LEU A 83 -17.07 18.52 2.65
C LEU A 83 -16.95 18.94 4.11
N ARG A 84 -16.53 20.18 4.36
CA ARG A 84 -16.59 20.81 5.68
C ARG A 84 -18.03 21.14 6.08
N MET A 85 -18.84 21.62 5.13
CA MET A 85 -20.29 21.84 5.30
C MET A 85 -21.07 20.52 5.45
N LEU A 86 -20.57 19.41 4.91
CA LEU A 86 -21.07 18.04 5.17
C LEU A 86 -20.63 17.48 6.53
N GLY A 87 -19.57 18.03 7.14
CA GLY A 87 -19.10 17.65 8.47
C GLY A 87 -19.93 18.23 9.63
N THR A 88 -20.65 19.34 9.40
CA THR A 88 -21.58 19.94 10.35
C THR A 88 -22.82 19.08 10.63
N PRO A 89 -23.47 18.48 9.62
CA PRO A 89 -24.51 17.47 9.81
C PRO A 89 -24.07 16.25 10.64
N ILE A 90 -22.79 15.85 10.62
CA ILE A 90 -22.27 14.74 11.45
C ILE A 90 -22.25 15.12 12.93
N SER A 91 -21.88 16.37 13.24
CA SER A 91 -22.03 16.96 14.57
C SER A 91 -23.50 17.00 14.99
N GLU A 92 -24.40 17.36 14.07
CA GLU A 92 -25.83 17.36 14.31
C GLU A 92 -26.44 15.96 14.46
N ILE A 93 -26.05 14.95 13.68
CA ILE A 93 -26.50 13.54 13.85
C ILE A 93 -26.05 13.00 15.21
N MET A 94 -24.86 13.38 15.67
CA MET A 94 -24.38 13.05 17.01
C MET A 94 -25.06 13.87 18.11
N ALA A 95 -25.46 15.12 17.84
CA ALA A 95 -26.10 16.03 18.80
C ALA A 95 -27.62 15.84 18.93
N HIS A 96 -28.33 15.51 17.84
CA HIS A 96 -29.79 15.33 17.76
C HIS A 96 -30.26 13.96 18.27
N GLY A 97 -29.32 13.09 18.69
CA GLY A 97 -29.70 11.92 19.46
C GLY A 97 -30.37 10.81 18.65
N TYR A 98 -30.13 10.62 17.35
CA TYR A 98 -30.64 9.45 16.61
C TYR A 98 -30.11 8.12 17.15
N THR A 99 -28.83 8.12 17.56
CA THR A 99 -28.26 6.98 18.30
C THR A 99 -29.00 6.78 19.63
N TYR A 100 -29.46 7.86 20.27
CA TYR A 100 -30.26 7.85 21.50
C TYR A 100 -31.71 7.41 21.24
N ILE A 101 -32.36 7.84 20.16
CA ILE A 101 -33.71 7.42 19.76
C ILE A 101 -33.70 5.95 19.38
N ILE A 102 -32.71 5.47 18.62
CA ILE A 102 -32.50 4.04 18.37
C ILE A 102 -32.13 3.31 19.67
N LEU A 103 -31.39 3.93 20.60
CA LEU A 103 -31.15 3.35 21.93
C LEU A 103 -32.44 3.22 22.74
N CYS A 104 -33.34 4.22 22.66
CA CYS A 104 -34.65 4.23 23.31
C CYS A 104 -35.55 3.19 22.67
N CYS A 105 -35.66 3.12 21.34
CA CYS A 105 -36.39 2.07 20.64
C CYS A 105 -35.82 0.68 20.95
N LEU A 106 -34.49 0.53 21.04
CA LEU A 106 -33.85 -0.73 21.47
C LEU A 106 -34.13 -1.03 22.94
N ARG A 107 -34.11 -0.04 23.83
CA ARG A 107 -34.43 -0.21 25.25
C ARG A 107 -35.89 -0.60 25.41
N ASP A 108 -36.81 0.09 24.75
CA ASP A 108 -38.24 -0.18 24.82
C ASP A 108 -38.55 -1.55 24.20
N ALA A 109 -37.93 -1.89 23.06
CA ALA A 109 -38.01 -3.22 22.46
C ALA A 109 -37.39 -4.33 23.35
N GLN A 110 -36.29 -4.02 24.04
CA GLN A 110 -35.66 -4.92 25.00
C GLN A 110 -36.45 -5.02 26.30
N GLU A 111 -37.16 -4.00 26.76
CA GLU A 111 -38.08 -4.09 27.90
C GLU A 111 -39.33 -4.89 27.53
N LEU A 112 -39.73 -4.85 26.26
CA LEU A 112 -40.80 -5.69 25.71
C LEU A 112 -40.35 -7.16 25.50
N GLY A 113 -39.09 -7.40 25.11
CA GLY A 113 -38.53 -8.72 24.79
C GLY A 113 -37.79 -9.42 25.96
N ARG A 114 -36.92 -8.70 26.67
CA ARG A 114 -36.27 -9.13 27.93
C ARG A 114 -37.08 -8.62 29.12
N SER A 115 -37.82 -9.56 29.68
CA SER A 115 -38.40 -9.53 31.02
C SER A 115 -39.91 -9.26 31.07
N SER A 116 -40.61 -10.29 31.56
CA SER A 116 -41.69 -10.17 32.53
C SER A 116 -43.05 -9.57 32.15
N ASN A 117 -43.30 -8.97 30.98
CA ASN A 117 -44.67 -8.55 30.63
C ASN A 117 -45.36 -9.50 29.68
N PHE A 118 -45.15 -9.47 28.35
CA PHE A 118 -45.98 -10.30 27.46
C PHE A 118 -45.83 -11.82 27.69
N GLY A 119 -44.59 -12.35 27.70
CA GLY A 119 -44.35 -13.78 27.92
C GLY A 119 -44.69 -14.27 29.34
N LEU A 120 -44.58 -13.40 30.35
CA LEU A 120 -44.98 -13.72 31.72
C LEU A 120 -46.50 -13.57 31.90
N HIS A 121 -47.13 -12.55 31.31
CA HIS A 121 -48.57 -12.33 31.33
C HIS A 121 -49.28 -13.46 30.57
N LEU A 122 -48.73 -13.92 29.43
CA LEU A 122 -49.20 -15.11 28.75
C LEU A 122 -49.01 -16.37 29.60
N ARG A 123 -47.84 -16.55 30.24
CA ARG A 123 -47.61 -17.68 31.17
C ARG A 123 -48.52 -17.63 32.40
N VAL A 124 -48.73 -16.46 33.00
CA VAL A 124 -49.59 -16.23 34.16
C VAL A 124 -51.04 -16.47 33.78
N LEU A 125 -51.49 -15.98 32.61
CA LEU A 125 -52.81 -16.28 32.08
C LEU A 125 -52.96 -17.77 31.77
N GLN A 126 -51.98 -18.43 31.17
CA GLN A 126 -51.98 -19.87 30.92
C GLN A 126 -51.98 -20.69 32.23
N VAL A 127 -51.24 -20.27 33.25
CA VAL A 127 -51.20 -20.92 34.57
C VAL A 127 -52.50 -20.69 35.32
N THR A 128 -53.07 -19.48 35.26
CA THR A 128 -54.36 -19.13 35.87
C THR A 128 -55.48 -19.91 35.20
N PHE A 129 -55.45 -20.01 33.87
CA PHE A 129 -56.33 -20.87 33.10
C PHE A 129 -56.17 -22.34 33.50
N LYS A 130 -54.96 -22.91 33.50
CA LYS A 130 -54.73 -24.31 33.91
C LYS A 130 -55.18 -24.59 35.36
N LYS A 131 -54.96 -23.64 36.27
CA LYS A 131 -55.33 -23.73 37.70
C LYS A 131 -56.84 -23.66 37.91
N THR A 132 -57.54 -22.85 37.11
CA THR A 132 -58.99 -22.64 37.20
C THR A 132 -59.77 -23.70 36.45
N THR A 133 -59.27 -24.14 35.28
CA THR A 133 -60.07 -24.89 34.30
C THR A 133 -59.86 -26.41 34.32
N LEU A 134 -58.68 -26.96 34.69
CA LEU A 134 -58.41 -28.36 34.28
C LEU A 134 -57.83 -29.37 35.29
N TYR A 135 -57.03 -29.02 36.30
CA TYR A 135 -56.26 -30.09 37.00
C TYR A 135 -56.26 -30.10 38.53
N THR A 136 -56.52 -29.01 39.24
CA THR A 136 -56.36 -29.03 40.72
C THR A 136 -57.69 -29.03 41.45
N GLN A 137 -58.65 -28.22 41.02
CA GLN A 137 -59.96 -28.19 41.66
C GLN A 137 -60.86 -29.30 41.14
N LEU A 138 -61.12 -29.36 39.83
CA LEU A 138 -61.98 -30.41 39.23
C LEU A 138 -61.44 -31.83 39.47
N HIS A 139 -60.14 -32.06 39.35
CA HIS A 139 -59.54 -33.37 39.65
C HIS A 139 -59.65 -33.75 41.13
N LYS A 140 -59.46 -32.78 42.05
CA LYS A 140 -59.69 -33.01 43.49
C LYS A 140 -61.14 -33.38 43.74
N TYR A 141 -62.10 -32.66 43.16
CA TYR A 141 -63.52 -32.96 43.30
C TYR A 141 -63.90 -34.32 42.67
N ASN A 142 -63.44 -34.61 41.45
CA ASN A 142 -63.65 -35.90 40.76
C ASN A 142 -63.01 -37.11 41.45
N LEU A 143 -61.95 -36.92 42.26
CA LEU A 143 -61.38 -38.00 43.08
C LEU A 143 -62.14 -38.20 44.40
N THR A 144 -62.75 -37.14 44.93
CA THR A 144 -63.41 -37.18 46.25
C THR A 144 -64.87 -37.63 46.14
N GLU A 145 -65.57 -37.23 45.07
CA GLU A 145 -66.98 -37.60 44.84
C GLU A 145 -67.21 -39.13 44.71
N PRO A 146 -66.38 -39.93 44.01
CA PRO A 146 -66.52 -41.38 43.94
C PRO A 146 -66.26 -42.08 45.28
N GLN A 147 -65.35 -41.53 46.08
CA GLN A 147 -65.05 -42.04 47.43
C GLN A 147 -66.21 -41.78 48.39
N ASP A 148 -66.77 -40.58 48.38
CA ASP A 148 -67.90 -40.21 49.24
C ASP A 148 -69.20 -40.91 48.83
N SER A 149 -69.45 -41.10 47.52
CA SER A 149 -70.58 -41.91 47.01
C SER A 149 -70.46 -43.40 47.34
N SER A 150 -69.23 -43.96 47.32
CA SER A 150 -68.97 -45.33 47.79
C SER A 150 -69.16 -45.48 49.30
N GLN A 151 -68.81 -44.46 50.09
CA GLN A 151 -69.12 -44.44 51.53
C GLN A 151 -70.62 -44.30 51.79
N LEU A 152 -71.35 -43.59 50.92
CA LEU A 152 -72.80 -43.46 50.98
C LEU A 152 -73.48 -44.82 50.75
N SER A 153 -73.07 -45.60 49.75
CA SER A 153 -73.65 -46.93 49.48
C SER A 153 -73.42 -47.90 50.65
N VAL A 154 -72.19 -47.95 51.19
CA VAL A 154 -71.85 -48.76 52.38
C VAL A 154 -72.68 -48.35 53.60
N ASN A 155 -72.90 -47.05 53.82
CA ASN A 155 -73.72 -46.58 54.94
C ASN A 155 -75.22 -46.76 54.69
N THR A 156 -75.66 -46.79 53.43
CA THR A 156 -77.05 -47.14 53.04
C THR A 156 -77.35 -48.59 53.38
N ASP A 157 -76.42 -49.50 53.05
CA ASP A 157 -76.55 -50.92 53.34
C ASP A 157 -76.50 -51.19 54.86
N LYS A 158 -75.59 -50.52 55.59
CA LYS A 158 -75.56 -50.57 57.07
C LYS A 158 -76.82 -50.01 57.71
N LYS A 159 -77.41 -48.93 57.17
CA LYS A 159 -78.69 -48.38 57.63
C LYS A 159 -79.84 -49.37 57.40
N LYS A 160 -79.94 -49.99 56.22
CA LYS A 160 -80.91 -51.05 55.95
C LYS A 160 -80.74 -52.24 56.92
N GLN A 161 -79.51 -52.69 57.14
CA GLN A 161 -79.20 -53.81 58.06
C GLN A 161 -79.55 -53.50 59.53
N CYS A 162 -79.29 -52.29 60.02
CA CYS A 162 -79.61 -51.89 61.41
C CYS A 162 -81.12 -51.72 61.63
N ILE A 163 -81.86 -51.30 60.60
CA ILE A 163 -83.33 -51.21 60.61
C ILE A 163 -83.95 -52.62 60.69
N THR A 164 -83.40 -53.60 59.94
CA THR A 164 -83.87 -54.99 59.98
C THR A 164 -83.53 -55.70 61.31
N MET A 165 -82.39 -55.39 61.92
CA MET A 165 -81.89 -56.03 63.15
C MET A 165 -82.30 -55.34 64.48
N ARG A 166 -83.14 -54.28 64.45
CA ARG A 166 -83.60 -53.49 65.63
C ARG A 166 -82.49 -53.07 66.62
N LYS A 167 -81.30 -52.72 66.13
CA LYS A 167 -80.21 -52.13 66.95
C LYS A 167 -79.93 -50.70 66.51
N GLU A 168 -80.13 -49.75 67.43
CA GLU A 168 -79.80 -48.30 67.31
C GLU A 168 -80.04 -47.64 65.92
N PRO A 169 -81.28 -47.63 65.40
CA PRO A 169 -81.59 -47.12 64.05
C PRO A 169 -81.33 -45.62 63.87
N GLU A 170 -81.40 -44.82 64.93
CA GLU A 170 -81.22 -43.37 64.87
C GLU A 170 -79.78 -42.95 64.60
N LYS A 171 -78.78 -43.61 65.22
CA LYS A 171 -77.36 -43.32 64.98
C LYS A 171 -76.92 -43.67 63.56
N ALA A 172 -77.47 -44.76 62.99
CA ALA A 172 -77.21 -45.14 61.61
C ALA A 172 -77.82 -44.13 60.62
N ARG A 173 -79.01 -43.59 60.93
CA ARG A 173 -79.64 -42.52 60.15
C ARG A 173 -78.83 -41.22 60.20
N GLU A 174 -78.37 -40.80 61.38
CA GLU A 174 -77.58 -39.57 61.54
C GLU A 174 -76.23 -39.63 60.77
N ARG A 175 -75.55 -40.79 60.76
CA ARG A 175 -74.33 -40.99 59.97
C ARG A 175 -74.60 -40.91 58.47
N TYR A 176 -75.69 -41.53 58.01
CA TYR A 176 -76.11 -41.44 56.61
C TYR A 176 -76.43 -39.99 56.21
N ASP A 177 -77.19 -39.27 57.04
CA ASP A 177 -77.57 -37.87 56.78
C ASP A 177 -76.32 -36.95 56.74
N LYS A 178 -75.34 -37.17 57.63
CA LYS A 178 -74.05 -36.44 57.62
C LYS A 178 -73.23 -36.69 56.35
N VAL A 179 -73.13 -37.94 55.88
CA VAL A 179 -72.39 -38.26 54.64
C VAL A 179 -73.13 -37.74 53.42
N THR A 180 -74.47 -37.82 53.40
CA THR A 180 -75.32 -37.28 52.33
C THR A 180 -75.20 -35.76 52.24
N MET A 181 -75.24 -35.05 53.37
CA MET A 181 -75.03 -33.60 53.43
C MET A 181 -73.63 -33.20 52.92
N LYS A 182 -72.58 -33.95 53.28
CA LYS A 182 -71.24 -33.72 52.75
C LYS A 182 -71.17 -33.91 51.23
N LEU A 183 -71.77 -34.98 50.71
CA LEU A 183 -71.81 -35.24 49.27
C LEU A 183 -72.59 -34.16 48.50
N HIS A 184 -73.75 -33.72 49.02
CA HIS A 184 -74.52 -32.63 48.41
C HIS A 184 -73.76 -31.30 48.43
N ASN A 185 -73.09 -30.98 49.53
CA ASN A 185 -72.24 -29.79 49.62
C ASN A 185 -71.07 -29.86 48.64
N LEU A 186 -70.46 -31.04 48.49
CA LEU A 186 -69.39 -31.28 47.52
C LEU A 186 -69.90 -31.13 46.07
N HIS A 187 -71.07 -31.69 45.75
CA HIS A 187 -71.71 -31.53 44.44
C HIS A 187 -72.02 -30.07 44.13
N ASN A 188 -72.60 -29.31 45.08
CA ASN A 188 -72.86 -27.89 44.90
C ASN A 188 -71.57 -27.09 44.63
N GLN A 189 -70.49 -27.40 45.37
CA GLN A 189 -69.17 -26.79 45.12
C GLN A 189 -68.60 -27.17 43.76
N TYR A 190 -68.79 -28.42 43.33
CA TYR A 190 -68.37 -28.90 42.01
C TYR A 190 -69.11 -28.17 40.88
N VAL A 191 -70.44 -28.06 40.95
CA VAL A 191 -71.26 -27.34 39.96
C VAL A 191 -70.83 -25.87 39.84
N LEU A 192 -70.58 -25.19 40.97
CA LEU A 192 -70.07 -23.82 40.98
C LEU A 192 -68.65 -23.72 40.39
N ALA A 193 -67.78 -24.67 40.70
CA ALA A 193 -66.42 -24.72 40.16
C ALA A 193 -66.40 -24.96 38.64
N VAL A 194 -67.23 -25.87 38.13
CA VAL A 194 -67.41 -26.12 36.69
C VAL A 194 -67.92 -24.87 35.99
N ARG A 195 -68.92 -24.18 36.54
CA ARG A 195 -69.44 -22.95 35.95
C ARG A 195 -68.40 -21.83 35.93
N GLY A 196 -67.63 -21.69 37.00
CA GLY A 196 -66.49 -20.75 37.06
C GLY A 196 -65.42 -21.07 36.02
N ALA A 197 -65.08 -22.35 35.83
CA ALA A 197 -64.13 -22.82 34.84
C ALA A 197 -64.61 -22.56 33.40
N GLN A 198 -65.88 -22.82 33.09
CA GLN A 198 -66.49 -22.53 31.78
C GLN A 198 -66.39 -21.06 31.42
N LEU A 199 -66.83 -20.16 32.33
CA LEU A 199 -66.75 -18.72 32.11
C LEU A 199 -65.30 -18.25 31.94
N HIS A 200 -64.37 -18.77 32.74
CA HIS A 200 -62.96 -18.43 32.60
C HIS A 200 -62.37 -18.88 31.25
N GLN A 201 -62.80 -20.04 30.73
CA GLN A 201 -62.39 -20.53 29.41
C GLN A 201 -62.93 -19.68 28.27
N GLU A 202 -64.21 -19.34 28.29
CA GLU A 202 -64.85 -18.46 27.32
C GLU A 202 -64.14 -17.09 27.31
N HIS A 203 -64.01 -16.44 28.47
CA HIS A 203 -63.35 -15.14 28.58
C HIS A 203 -61.86 -15.17 28.20
N TYR A 204 -61.16 -16.27 28.42
CA TYR A 204 -59.76 -16.41 28.02
C TYR A 204 -59.60 -16.47 26.50
N HIS A 205 -60.36 -17.33 25.82
CA HIS A 205 -60.23 -17.55 24.38
C HIS A 205 -60.90 -16.47 23.53
N ASP A 206 -62.03 -15.92 23.98
CA ASP A 206 -62.83 -15.00 23.18
C ASP A 206 -62.46 -13.53 23.40
N THR A 207 -61.84 -13.21 24.53
CA THR A 207 -61.57 -11.81 24.90
C THR A 207 -60.13 -11.58 25.33
N THR A 208 -59.65 -12.27 26.36
CA THR A 208 -58.40 -11.91 27.05
C THR A 208 -57.17 -12.16 26.18
N LEU A 209 -57.05 -13.35 25.58
CA LEU A 209 -55.92 -13.70 24.72
C LEU A 209 -55.92 -12.89 23.42
N PRO A 210 -57.04 -12.74 22.68
CA PRO A 210 -57.08 -11.89 21.50
C PRO A 210 -56.66 -10.43 21.76
N LEU A 211 -57.20 -9.80 22.83
CA LEU A 211 -56.85 -8.41 23.18
C LEU A 211 -55.36 -8.24 23.49
N LEU A 212 -54.76 -9.20 24.20
CA LEU A 212 -53.34 -9.17 24.49
C LEU A 212 -52.50 -9.26 23.21
N LEU A 213 -52.87 -10.14 22.29
CA LEU A 213 -52.18 -10.32 21.01
C LEU A 213 -52.33 -9.11 20.09
N ASP A 214 -53.53 -8.52 19.99
CA ASP A 214 -53.77 -7.31 19.20
C ASP A 214 -53.05 -6.09 19.80
N SER A 215 -52.93 -6.01 21.13
CA SER A 215 -52.14 -4.96 21.79
C SER A 215 -50.65 -5.05 21.45
N LEU A 216 -50.12 -6.29 21.33
CA LEU A 216 -48.75 -6.53 20.89
C LEU A 216 -48.56 -6.11 19.43
N GLN A 217 -49.49 -6.47 18.54
CA GLN A 217 -49.43 -6.08 17.14
C GLN A 217 -49.40 -4.55 16.98
N LYS A 218 -50.31 -3.85 17.66
CA LYS A 218 -50.39 -2.38 17.60
C LYS A 218 -49.09 -1.72 18.02
N MET A 219 -48.45 -2.26 19.05
CA MET A 219 -47.18 -1.75 19.54
C MET A 219 -46.03 -1.98 18.55
N GLN A 220 -45.97 -3.16 17.90
CA GLN A 220 -45.00 -3.42 16.85
C GLN A 220 -45.20 -2.51 15.63
N GLU A 221 -46.44 -2.25 15.24
CA GLU A 221 -46.77 -1.32 14.15
C GLU A 221 -46.30 0.12 14.46
N GLU A 222 -46.49 0.60 15.70
CA GLU A 222 -45.98 1.91 16.12
C GLU A 222 -44.44 1.95 16.13
N MET A 223 -43.77 0.87 16.54
CA MET A 223 -42.31 0.77 16.46
C MET A 223 -41.80 0.83 15.01
N ILE A 224 -42.49 0.15 14.07
CA ILE A 224 -42.15 0.20 12.65
C ILE A 224 -42.35 1.61 12.09
N LYS A 225 -43.42 2.30 12.50
CA LYS A 225 -43.67 3.69 12.10
C LYS A 225 -42.58 4.63 12.61
N ALA A 226 -42.11 4.45 13.84
CA ALA A 226 -40.97 5.19 14.38
C ALA A 226 -39.68 4.90 13.60
N LEU A 227 -39.39 3.62 13.32
CA LEU A 227 -38.22 3.23 12.52
C LEU A 227 -38.25 3.86 11.11
N LYS A 228 -39.43 3.91 10.48
CA LYS A 228 -39.60 4.55 9.18
C LYS A 228 -39.20 6.03 9.23
N GLY A 229 -39.70 6.79 10.21
CA GLY A 229 -39.34 8.21 10.37
C GLY A 229 -37.84 8.41 10.56
N ILE A 230 -37.19 7.57 11.38
CA ILE A 230 -35.74 7.62 11.58
C ILE A 230 -34.97 7.37 10.26
N LEU A 231 -35.44 6.43 9.43
CA LEU A 231 -34.79 6.13 8.15
C LEU A 231 -34.99 7.23 7.12
N GLU A 232 -36.16 7.88 7.10
CA GLU A 232 -36.44 9.04 6.24
C GLU A 232 -35.52 10.21 6.60
N GLU A 233 -35.47 10.60 7.88
CA GLU A 233 -34.58 11.67 8.36
C GLU A 233 -33.09 11.34 8.11
N TYR A 234 -32.68 10.09 8.36
CA TYR A 234 -31.32 9.65 8.05
C TYR A 234 -30.98 9.80 6.56
N SER A 235 -31.92 9.47 5.67
CA SER A 235 -31.72 9.59 4.23
C SER A 235 -31.59 11.04 3.78
N GLU A 236 -32.35 11.96 4.38
CA GLU A 236 -32.27 13.39 4.08
C GLU A 236 -30.91 13.97 4.51
N ILE A 237 -30.46 13.66 5.73
CA ILE A 237 -29.23 14.23 6.28
C ILE A 237 -27.97 13.65 5.60
N THR A 238 -27.98 12.35 5.25
CA THR A 238 -26.82 11.69 4.62
C THR A 238 -26.78 11.77 3.09
N SER A 239 -27.74 12.49 2.49
CA SER A 239 -27.83 12.65 1.04
C SER A 239 -26.67 13.47 0.49
N LEU A 240 -25.95 12.89 -0.48
CA LEU A 240 -24.91 13.59 -1.25
C LEU A 240 -25.50 14.43 -2.40
N LEU A 241 -26.83 14.44 -2.54
CA LEU A 241 -27.56 15.14 -3.60
C LEU A 241 -28.31 16.36 -3.06
N SER A 242 -27.92 16.88 -1.89
CA SER A 242 -28.50 18.12 -1.37
C SER A 242 -28.17 19.30 -2.28
N ASP A 243 -29.06 20.30 -2.31
CA ASP A 243 -28.92 21.49 -3.17
C ASP A 243 -27.60 22.22 -2.94
N GLU A 244 -27.09 22.24 -1.70
CA GLU A 244 -25.82 22.85 -1.34
C GLU A 244 -24.62 22.14 -1.99
N ILE A 245 -24.60 20.81 -1.94
CA ILE A 245 -23.53 20.00 -2.56
C ILE A 245 -23.57 20.14 -4.08
N VAL A 246 -24.78 20.09 -4.66
CA VAL A 246 -24.98 20.25 -6.09
C VAL A 246 -24.54 21.63 -6.55
N LYS A 247 -24.83 22.69 -5.78
CA LYS A 247 -24.42 24.06 -6.10
C LYS A 247 -22.90 24.16 -6.23
N VAL A 248 -22.13 23.60 -5.31
CA VAL A 248 -20.68 23.71 -5.40
C VAL A 248 -20.09 22.84 -6.51
N HIS A 249 -20.64 21.65 -6.77
CA HIS A 249 -20.22 20.87 -7.94
C HIS A 249 -20.48 21.62 -9.25
N LYS A 250 -21.57 22.41 -9.32
CA LYS A 250 -21.81 23.32 -10.44
C LYS A 250 -20.77 24.43 -10.52
N GLU A 251 -20.40 25.05 -9.40
CA GLU A 251 -19.35 26.10 -9.37
C GLU A 251 -17.99 25.57 -9.85
N ILE A 252 -17.60 24.35 -9.43
CA ILE A 252 -16.39 23.67 -9.91
C ILE A 252 -16.46 23.45 -11.41
N TYR A 253 -17.58 22.93 -11.90
CA TYR A 253 -17.79 22.68 -13.32
C TYR A 253 -17.71 23.98 -14.15
N THR A 254 -18.39 25.05 -13.71
CA THR A 254 -18.34 26.36 -14.35
C THR A 254 -16.92 26.94 -14.35
N SER A 255 -16.16 26.76 -13.27
CA SER A 255 -14.77 27.23 -13.20
C SER A 255 -13.87 26.49 -14.20
N ILE A 256 -14.07 25.18 -14.38
CA ILE A 256 -13.35 24.38 -15.39
C ILE A 256 -13.71 24.81 -16.81
N GLU A 257 -14.99 25.12 -17.09
CA GLU A 257 -15.41 25.60 -18.42
C GLU A 257 -14.87 26.97 -18.79
N GLN A 258 -14.51 27.81 -17.80
CA GLN A 258 -13.91 29.13 -18.03
C GLN A 258 -12.43 29.06 -18.44
N ILE A 259 -11.79 27.88 -18.39
CA ILE A 259 -10.41 27.72 -18.83
C ILE A 259 -10.33 27.87 -20.35
N ASP A 260 -9.71 28.96 -20.79
CA ASP A 260 -9.36 29.18 -22.18
C ASP A 260 -7.84 28.97 -22.39
N PRO A 261 -7.41 27.89 -23.09
CA PRO A 261 -6.01 27.63 -23.35
C PRO A 261 -5.30 28.75 -24.15
N ALA A 262 -6.03 29.54 -24.93
CA ALA A 262 -5.44 30.57 -25.77
C ALA A 262 -4.93 31.78 -24.96
N SER A 263 -5.59 32.09 -23.84
CA SER A 263 -5.28 33.25 -22.99
C SER A 263 -4.38 32.93 -21.79
N GLU A 264 -4.00 31.66 -21.55
CA GLU A 264 -3.24 31.23 -20.37
C GLU A 264 -1.93 32.03 -20.17
N TYR A 265 -1.23 32.35 -21.25
CA TYR A 265 0.08 33.01 -21.21
C TYR A 265 0.04 34.50 -21.50
N GLU A 266 -1.13 35.11 -21.75
CA GLU A 266 -1.22 36.54 -22.11
C GLU A 266 -0.61 37.43 -21.02
N HIS A 267 -1.04 37.24 -19.78
CA HIS A 267 -0.51 38.00 -18.64
C HIS A 267 1.00 37.77 -18.43
N PHE A 268 1.48 36.54 -18.63
CA PHE A 268 2.91 36.23 -18.53
C PHE A 268 3.70 36.98 -19.60
N ILE A 269 3.21 36.96 -20.84
CA ILE A 269 3.84 37.66 -21.96
C ILE A 269 3.82 39.16 -21.69
N GLU A 270 2.72 39.75 -21.21
CA GLU A 270 2.66 41.18 -20.88
C GLU A 270 3.70 41.59 -19.83
N VAL A 271 3.89 40.78 -18.79
CA VAL A 271 4.85 41.05 -17.71
C VAL A 271 6.30 40.88 -18.17
N HIS A 272 6.58 39.90 -19.04
CA HIS A 272 7.95 39.50 -19.40
C HIS A 272 8.38 39.85 -20.83
N ARG A 273 7.55 40.54 -21.63
CA ARG A 273 7.89 40.94 -23.01
C ARG A 273 9.10 41.87 -22.99
N SER A 274 10.11 41.52 -23.78
CA SER A 274 11.29 42.36 -24.00
C SER A 274 11.17 43.12 -25.34
N PRO A 275 11.81 44.29 -25.48
CA PRO A 275 11.86 45.00 -26.75
C PRO A 275 12.67 44.22 -27.79
N GLU A 276 12.27 44.30 -29.05
CA GLU A 276 12.97 43.67 -30.16
C GLU A 276 14.38 44.30 -30.34
N MET A 277 15.43 43.53 -30.06
CA MET A 277 16.81 43.96 -30.31
C MET A 277 17.20 43.64 -31.76
N LYS A 278 17.26 44.66 -32.62
CA LYS A 278 17.82 44.53 -33.97
C LYS A 278 19.33 44.32 -33.88
N GLN A 279 19.78 43.09 -34.12
CA GLN A 279 21.21 42.83 -34.26
C GLN A 279 21.72 43.47 -35.57
N PRO A 280 22.91 44.08 -35.58
CA PRO A 280 23.49 44.63 -36.80
C PRO A 280 23.72 43.50 -37.82
N CYS A 281 23.44 43.77 -39.09
CA CYS A 281 23.70 42.83 -40.17
C CYS A 281 25.22 42.62 -40.32
N VAL A 282 25.64 41.42 -40.71
CA VAL A 282 27.05 41.14 -41.00
C VAL A 282 27.38 41.74 -42.36
N GLU A 283 28.32 42.68 -42.38
CA GLU A 283 28.85 43.33 -43.59
C GLU A 283 30.32 42.92 -43.81
N PHE A 284 30.81 43.01 -45.04
CA PHE A 284 32.22 42.77 -45.34
C PHE A 284 33.08 43.85 -44.70
N ASP A 285 34.05 43.44 -43.89
CA ASP A 285 34.94 44.35 -43.17
C ASP A 285 35.99 44.94 -44.13
N VAL A 286 35.77 46.17 -44.56
CA VAL A 286 36.62 46.90 -45.51
C VAL A 286 38.03 47.15 -44.95
N SER A 287 38.21 47.16 -43.62
CA SER A 287 39.52 47.34 -42.99
C SER A 287 40.51 46.19 -43.30
N LEU A 288 40.00 45.02 -43.69
CA LEU A 288 40.82 43.87 -44.08
C LEU A 288 41.54 44.05 -45.43
N LEU A 289 41.25 45.12 -46.19
CA LEU A 289 41.79 45.37 -47.54
C LEU A 289 42.89 46.45 -47.59
N GLU A 290 43.18 47.13 -46.47
CA GLU A 290 43.98 48.38 -46.44
C GLU A 290 45.47 48.23 -46.88
N GLU A 291 46.02 47.01 -46.92
CA GLU A 291 47.43 46.74 -47.29
C GLU A 291 47.61 46.07 -48.67
N THR A 292 46.55 45.95 -49.48
CA THR A 292 46.57 45.20 -50.75
C THR A 292 46.05 46.02 -51.93
N GLU A 293 46.91 46.34 -52.90
CA GLU A 293 46.58 47.23 -54.04
C GLU A 293 45.59 46.64 -55.07
N ASN A 294 45.28 45.33 -55.01
CA ASN A 294 44.53 44.61 -56.06
C ASN A 294 43.25 43.88 -55.59
N LEU A 295 42.72 44.16 -54.38
CA LEU A 295 41.52 43.51 -53.84
C LEU A 295 40.34 44.47 -53.72
N GLN A 296 39.14 44.06 -54.16
CA GLN A 296 37.89 44.82 -54.06
C GLN A 296 36.97 44.22 -52.98
N ALA A 297 36.26 45.06 -52.23
CA ALA A 297 35.32 44.62 -51.20
C ALA A 297 34.10 43.91 -51.82
N ASN A 298 33.62 42.85 -51.17
CA ASN A 298 32.49 42.02 -51.65
C ASN A 298 32.69 41.31 -53.00
N GLU A 299 33.92 41.24 -53.53
CA GLU A 299 34.19 40.56 -54.80
C GLU A 299 35.10 39.34 -54.62
N ILE A 300 34.80 38.26 -55.37
CA ILE A 300 35.69 37.09 -55.47
C ILE A 300 36.86 37.40 -56.40
N LEU A 301 38.10 37.16 -55.95
CA LEU A 301 39.30 37.33 -56.76
C LEU A 301 39.60 36.07 -57.60
N TRP A 302 39.63 36.23 -58.92
CA TRP A 302 39.96 35.17 -59.87
C TRP A 302 41.32 35.43 -60.55
N ASN A 303 42.31 34.56 -60.29
CA ASN A 303 43.66 34.61 -60.87
C ASN A 303 44.28 33.20 -60.97
N ASN A 304 45.51 33.10 -61.47
CA ASN A 304 46.20 31.82 -61.65
C ASN A 304 46.47 31.02 -60.35
N LEU A 305 46.29 31.62 -59.17
CA LEU A 305 46.41 30.95 -57.87
C LEU A 305 45.05 30.52 -57.30
N THR A 306 43.95 31.19 -57.68
CA THR A 306 42.62 30.96 -57.09
C THR A 306 41.66 30.22 -58.01
N ALA A 307 41.86 30.25 -59.33
CA ALA A 307 40.93 29.69 -60.33
C ALA A 307 40.55 28.22 -60.06
N ASP A 308 41.53 27.32 -59.91
CA ASP A 308 41.28 25.89 -59.67
C ASP A 308 40.59 25.65 -58.32
N SER A 309 40.96 26.43 -57.29
CA SER A 309 40.34 26.33 -55.96
C SER A 309 38.89 26.80 -55.96
N LEU A 310 38.57 27.86 -56.70
CA LEU A 310 37.21 28.40 -56.82
C LEU A 310 36.32 27.45 -57.63
N GLN A 311 36.85 26.80 -58.66
CA GLN A 311 36.12 25.78 -59.41
C GLN A 311 35.83 24.54 -58.54
N ALA A 312 36.78 24.13 -57.70
CA ALA A 312 36.57 23.07 -56.72
C ALA A 312 35.53 23.45 -55.65
N VAL A 313 35.55 24.69 -55.15
CA VAL A 313 34.56 25.20 -54.18
C VAL A 313 33.18 25.30 -54.83
N LEU A 314 33.05 25.82 -56.05
CA LEU A 314 31.77 25.87 -56.77
C LEU A 314 31.15 24.49 -56.97
N LYS A 315 31.98 23.50 -57.31
CA LYS A 315 31.56 22.10 -57.43
C LYS A 315 31.07 21.55 -56.08
N SER A 316 31.85 21.73 -55.02
CA SER A 316 31.50 21.29 -53.66
C SER A 316 30.19 21.94 -53.17
N THR A 317 30.06 23.27 -53.31
CA THR A 317 28.87 24.03 -52.91
C THR A 317 27.64 23.60 -53.70
N SER A 318 27.79 23.28 -55.00
CA SER A 318 26.68 22.77 -55.83
C SER A 318 26.24 21.37 -55.40
N GLU A 319 27.18 20.47 -55.11
CA GLU A 319 26.91 19.13 -54.59
C GLU A 319 26.22 19.21 -53.20
N GLU A 320 26.68 20.08 -52.31
CA GLU A 320 26.07 20.31 -51.00
C GLU A 320 24.65 20.93 -51.11
N LEU A 321 24.44 21.87 -52.03
CA LEU A 321 23.13 22.48 -52.28
C LEU A 321 22.12 21.44 -52.76
N THR A 322 22.49 20.63 -53.77
CA THR A 322 21.61 19.58 -54.29
C THR A 322 21.25 18.54 -53.24
N LEU A 323 22.21 18.13 -52.40
CA LEU A 323 21.95 17.22 -51.27
C LEU A 323 21.01 17.86 -50.23
N THR A 324 21.19 19.15 -49.93
CA THR A 324 20.35 19.90 -48.99
C THR A 324 18.91 20.02 -49.51
N GLN A 325 18.73 20.33 -50.80
CA GLN A 325 17.42 20.42 -51.45
C GLN A 325 16.67 19.08 -51.44
N GLN A 326 17.37 17.99 -51.77
CA GLN A 326 16.79 16.65 -51.70
C GLN A 326 16.38 16.28 -50.26
N THR A 327 17.20 16.64 -49.27
CA THR A 327 16.90 16.39 -47.86
C THR A 327 15.71 17.22 -47.39
N LEU A 328 15.63 18.49 -47.81
CA LEU A 328 14.52 19.38 -47.50
C LEU A 328 13.20 18.82 -48.02
N GLN A 329 13.14 18.45 -49.31
CA GLN A 329 11.94 17.88 -49.93
C GLN A 329 11.45 16.63 -49.17
N ASN A 330 12.37 15.70 -48.86
CA ASN A 330 12.02 14.49 -48.10
C ASN A 330 11.46 14.81 -46.71
N LYS A 331 11.97 15.84 -46.03
CA LYS A 331 11.51 16.24 -44.70
C LYS A 331 10.18 16.99 -44.75
N GLU A 332 9.93 17.79 -45.79
CA GLU A 332 8.65 18.45 -46.02
C GLU A 332 7.52 17.44 -46.31
N GLU A 333 7.79 16.41 -47.10
CA GLU A 333 6.84 15.31 -47.34
C GLU A 333 6.54 14.53 -46.04
N LEU A 334 7.56 14.21 -45.25
CA LEU A 334 7.39 13.57 -43.93
C LEU A 334 6.56 14.43 -42.98
N MET A 335 6.73 15.76 -43.03
CA MET A 335 5.98 16.72 -42.22
C MET A 335 4.49 16.70 -42.59
N GLN A 336 4.16 16.74 -43.87
CA GLN A 336 2.77 16.67 -44.34
C GLN A 336 2.10 15.33 -43.99
N ASP A 337 2.81 14.20 -44.12
CA ASP A 337 2.31 12.88 -43.71
C ASP A 337 2.03 12.82 -42.20
N LEU A 338 2.94 13.36 -41.39
CA LEU A 338 2.76 13.43 -39.94
C LEU A 338 1.60 14.34 -39.55
N GLU A 339 1.44 15.50 -40.19
CA GLU A 339 0.29 16.41 -39.99
C GLU A 339 -1.03 15.70 -40.28
N LYS A 340 -1.12 15.00 -41.41
CA LYS A 340 -2.31 14.23 -41.79
C LYS A 340 -2.62 13.11 -40.80
N LYS A 341 -1.60 12.36 -40.37
CA LYS A 341 -1.75 11.30 -39.36
C LYS A 341 -2.24 11.84 -38.02
N ILE A 342 -1.77 13.02 -37.60
CA ILE A 342 -2.24 13.68 -36.38
C ILE A 342 -3.70 14.09 -36.53
N GLU A 343 -4.10 14.62 -37.69
CA GLU A 343 -5.50 15.00 -37.96
C GLU A 343 -6.45 13.79 -37.98
N GLU A 344 -6.04 12.69 -38.61
CA GLU A 344 -6.79 11.43 -38.62
C GLU A 344 -6.89 10.82 -37.21
N SER A 345 -5.79 10.85 -36.45
CA SER A 345 -5.76 10.36 -35.06
C SER A 345 -6.63 11.23 -34.14
N ALA A 346 -6.67 12.55 -34.37
CA ALA A 346 -7.55 13.46 -33.64
C ALA A 346 -9.04 13.17 -33.87
N LYS A 347 -9.42 12.77 -35.09
CA LYS A 347 -10.81 12.36 -35.41
C LYS A 347 -11.20 11.03 -34.73
N SER A 348 -10.23 10.19 -34.37
CA SER A 348 -10.46 8.90 -33.72
C SER A 348 -10.57 8.97 -32.19
N CYS A 349 -10.29 10.12 -31.58
CA CYS A 349 -10.34 10.31 -30.13
C CYS A 349 -11.80 10.39 -29.62
N GLU A 350 -12.18 9.49 -28.71
CA GLU A 350 -13.54 9.45 -28.15
C GLU A 350 -13.72 10.39 -26.95
N LYS A 351 -12.66 10.60 -26.15
CA LYS A 351 -12.70 11.48 -24.97
C LYS A 351 -11.87 12.73 -25.18
N LYS A 352 -12.31 13.85 -24.61
CA LYS A 352 -11.57 15.13 -24.63
C LYS A 352 -10.14 15.01 -24.05
N SER A 353 -9.91 14.09 -23.11
CA SER A 353 -8.58 13.82 -22.52
C SER A 353 -7.60 13.11 -23.44
N ASP A 354 -8.09 12.42 -24.47
CA ASP A 354 -7.26 11.57 -25.33
C ASP A 354 -6.30 12.39 -26.21
N ILE A 355 -6.51 13.72 -26.27
CA ILE A 355 -5.59 14.66 -26.92
C ILE A 355 -4.18 14.59 -26.34
N VAL A 356 -4.02 14.15 -25.09
CA VAL A 356 -2.71 13.89 -24.44
C VAL A 356 -1.91 12.84 -25.20
N LEU A 357 -2.57 11.84 -25.80
CA LEU A 357 -1.92 10.78 -26.58
C LEU A 357 -1.28 11.31 -27.86
N LEU A 358 -1.72 12.48 -28.33
CA LEU A 358 -1.20 13.14 -29.54
C LEU A 358 -0.06 14.11 -29.24
N LEU A 359 0.22 14.43 -27.97
CA LEU A 359 1.24 15.43 -27.60
C LEU A 359 2.63 15.06 -28.12
N SER A 360 3.02 13.79 -28.00
CA SER A 360 4.32 13.33 -28.50
C SER A 360 4.42 13.46 -30.03
N GLN A 361 3.35 13.16 -30.76
CA GLN A 361 3.32 13.32 -32.23
C GLN A 361 3.36 14.80 -32.63
N LYS A 362 2.61 15.66 -31.93
CA LYS A 362 2.63 17.12 -32.13
C LYS A 362 4.01 17.72 -31.83
N GLN A 363 4.70 17.24 -30.80
CA GLN A 363 6.07 17.64 -30.50
C GLN A 363 7.02 17.23 -31.64
N SER A 364 6.96 15.98 -32.11
CA SER A 364 7.78 15.52 -33.23
C SER A 364 7.50 16.31 -34.51
N LEU A 365 6.26 16.73 -34.73
CA LEU A 365 5.90 17.62 -35.84
C LEU A 365 6.58 18.99 -35.70
N GLU A 366 6.60 19.58 -34.51
CA GLU A 366 7.23 20.87 -34.26
C GLU A 366 8.76 20.81 -34.42
N GLU A 367 9.40 19.75 -33.92
CA GLU A 367 10.84 19.49 -34.12
C GLU A 367 11.18 19.33 -35.62
N LEU A 368 10.29 18.67 -36.37
CA LEU A 368 10.43 18.52 -37.82
C LEU A 368 10.25 19.86 -38.55
N LYS A 369 9.29 20.70 -38.15
CA LYS A 369 9.12 22.08 -38.68
C LYS A 369 10.36 22.93 -38.46
N GLN A 370 10.96 22.88 -37.28
CA GLN A 370 12.21 23.58 -36.98
C GLN A 370 13.37 23.07 -37.85
N THR A 371 13.48 21.76 -38.04
CA THR A 371 14.49 21.15 -38.92
C THR A 371 14.31 21.61 -40.38
N VAL A 372 13.08 21.61 -40.88
CA VAL A 372 12.74 22.11 -42.23
C VAL A 372 13.14 23.58 -42.36
N GLN A 373 12.84 24.41 -41.37
CA GLN A 373 13.20 25.84 -41.40
C GLN A 373 14.73 26.06 -41.40
N LEU A 374 15.49 25.26 -40.65
CA LEU A 374 16.96 25.32 -40.66
C LEU A 374 17.54 24.90 -42.02
N LEU A 375 16.96 23.87 -42.65
CA LEU A 375 17.36 23.42 -43.98
C LEU A 375 17.04 24.48 -45.04
N ARG A 376 15.88 25.16 -44.96
CA ARG A 376 15.55 26.30 -45.84
C ARG A 376 16.55 27.46 -45.71
N CYS A 377 16.99 27.75 -44.48
CA CYS A 377 18.04 28.75 -44.26
C CYS A 377 19.38 28.33 -44.88
N THR A 378 19.74 27.05 -44.76
CA THR A 378 20.97 26.49 -45.34
C THR A 378 20.92 26.48 -46.87
N GLU A 379 19.79 26.11 -47.45
CA GLU A 379 19.54 26.19 -48.89
C GLU A 379 19.70 27.63 -49.39
N ALA A 380 19.06 28.61 -48.74
CA ALA A 380 19.15 30.02 -49.12
C ALA A 380 20.62 30.51 -49.06
N LYS A 381 21.36 30.12 -48.03
CA LYS A 381 22.79 30.44 -47.87
C LYS A 381 23.62 29.86 -49.03
N LEU A 382 23.49 28.56 -49.30
CA LEU A 382 24.27 27.88 -50.34
C LEU A 382 23.89 28.38 -51.73
N THR A 383 22.61 28.70 -51.96
CA THR A 383 22.13 29.31 -53.21
C THR A 383 22.79 30.67 -53.45
N ALA A 384 22.79 31.57 -52.45
CA ALA A 384 23.44 32.88 -52.57
C ALA A 384 24.96 32.76 -52.80
N GLN A 385 25.64 31.81 -52.13
CA GLN A 385 27.06 31.56 -52.34
C GLN A 385 27.36 31.01 -53.74
N LYS A 386 26.51 30.10 -54.24
CA LYS A 386 26.63 29.55 -55.58
C LYS A 386 26.40 30.62 -56.65
N GLU A 387 25.38 31.45 -56.51
CA GLU A 387 25.10 32.56 -57.44
C GLU A 387 26.29 33.49 -57.60
N LEU A 388 26.92 33.86 -56.49
CA LEU A 388 28.13 34.71 -56.47
C LEU A 388 29.32 34.05 -57.19
N LEU A 389 29.53 32.74 -56.98
CA LEU A 389 30.59 31.97 -57.63
C LEU A 389 30.33 31.76 -59.13
N ASP A 390 29.10 31.38 -59.51
CA ASP A 390 28.67 31.17 -60.89
C ASP A 390 28.81 32.46 -61.71
N GLN A 391 28.37 33.61 -61.15
CA GLN A 391 28.55 34.92 -61.78
C GLN A 391 30.03 35.19 -62.07
N LYS A 392 30.92 34.93 -61.10
CA LYS A 392 32.36 35.17 -61.28
C LYS A 392 33.01 34.21 -62.29
N MET A 393 32.54 32.96 -62.38
CA MET A 393 33.03 32.01 -63.38
C MET A 393 32.56 32.38 -64.79
N GLN A 394 31.31 32.80 -64.95
CA GLN A 394 30.75 33.23 -66.24
C GLN A 394 31.44 34.49 -66.78
N GLU A 395 31.74 35.48 -65.93
CA GLU A 395 32.47 36.70 -66.31
C GLU A 395 33.87 36.39 -66.91
N ASN A 396 34.45 35.25 -66.56
CA ASN A 396 35.81 34.83 -66.90
C ASN A 396 35.88 33.59 -67.81
N GLU A 397 34.74 33.16 -68.36
CA GLU A 397 34.64 31.97 -69.21
C GLU A 397 35.46 32.16 -70.52
N GLY A 398 36.39 31.24 -70.79
CA GLY A 398 37.26 31.29 -71.98
C GLY A 398 38.45 32.26 -71.89
N LYS A 399 38.68 32.92 -70.75
CA LYS A 399 39.87 33.75 -70.50
C LYS A 399 40.93 32.94 -69.73
N GLU A 400 42.21 33.19 -69.97
CA GLU A 400 43.28 32.62 -69.12
C GLU A 400 43.37 33.41 -67.79
N PRO A 401 43.60 32.72 -66.65
CA PRO A 401 43.71 33.38 -65.35
C PRO A 401 44.85 34.41 -65.33
N PRO A 402 44.61 35.67 -64.92
CA PRO A 402 45.66 36.67 -64.89
C PRO A 402 46.79 36.25 -63.93
N PRO A 403 48.06 36.33 -64.36
CA PRO A 403 49.22 35.99 -63.52
C PRO A 403 49.44 37.07 -62.44
N VAL A 404 49.75 36.63 -61.22
CA VAL A 404 49.89 37.52 -60.05
C VAL A 404 51.17 38.39 -60.07
N VAL A 405 52.28 37.99 -60.73
CA VAL A 405 53.52 38.79 -60.87
C VAL A 405 54.32 38.42 -62.14
N ASN A 406 54.82 39.41 -62.90
CA ASN A 406 55.86 39.25 -63.94
C ASN A 406 57.25 39.28 -63.29
N TYR A 407 58.05 38.22 -63.41
CA TYR A 407 59.48 38.27 -63.10
C TYR A 407 60.23 38.75 -64.35
N GLU A 408 60.94 39.88 -64.27
CA GLU A 408 61.83 40.34 -65.34
C GLU A 408 63.00 39.36 -65.56
N GLU A 409 63.34 39.14 -66.83
CA GLU A 409 64.44 38.29 -67.30
C GLU A 409 65.80 38.84 -66.86
N ASP A 410 66.70 37.97 -66.36
CA ASP A 410 68.13 38.31 -66.28
C ASP A 410 69.01 37.14 -66.79
N ALA A 411 69.92 37.51 -67.68
CA ALA A 411 70.65 36.64 -68.59
C ALA A 411 71.99 36.11 -68.03
N ARG A 412 72.39 34.92 -68.52
CA ARG A 412 73.74 34.47 -68.99
C ARG A 412 74.20 33.09 -68.46
N SER A 413 74.41 32.16 -69.42
CA SER A 413 75.56 31.24 -69.65
C SER A 413 76.16 30.45 -68.45
N VAL A 414 76.50 29.16 -68.48
CA VAL A 414 77.40 28.40 -69.37
C VAL A 414 77.22 26.87 -69.12
N ASN A 415 77.42 26.04 -70.16
CA ASN A 415 77.68 24.58 -70.23
C ASN A 415 77.83 23.73 -68.93
N SER A 416 77.23 22.54 -68.92
CA SER A 416 77.93 21.23 -68.79
C SER A 416 76.94 20.05 -68.73
N MET A 417 77.35 18.95 -69.34
CA MET A 417 76.67 17.65 -69.47
C MET A 417 76.49 16.86 -68.15
N ASP A 418 75.43 16.02 -68.18
CA ASP A 418 75.28 14.64 -67.68
C ASP A 418 74.72 14.30 -66.26
N LYS A 419 73.68 13.44 -66.33
CA LYS A 419 73.23 12.36 -65.42
C LYS A 419 72.46 12.61 -64.09
N SER A 420 71.17 12.29 -64.20
CA SER A 420 70.41 11.24 -63.48
C SER A 420 69.76 11.48 -62.10
N LYS A 421 68.43 11.33 -62.13
CA LYS A 421 67.50 10.65 -61.20
C LYS A 421 67.15 11.25 -59.82
N ASP A 422 65.83 11.49 -59.71
CA ASP A 422 64.92 11.16 -58.60
C ASP A 422 65.26 11.61 -57.17
N LYS A 423 64.54 12.62 -56.66
CA LYS A 423 63.49 12.47 -55.61
C LYS A 423 63.13 13.80 -54.92
N ILE A 424 61.83 14.09 -54.99
CA ILE A 424 60.94 14.46 -53.88
C ILE A 424 61.27 15.75 -53.12
N SER A 425 60.41 16.73 -53.41
CA SER A 425 60.16 18.00 -52.72
C SER A 425 59.98 17.86 -51.20
N LYS A 426 60.68 18.72 -50.47
CA LYS A 426 60.33 19.20 -49.13
C LYS A 426 60.29 20.72 -49.19
N PHE A 427 59.19 21.28 -48.72
CA PHE A 427 58.78 22.69 -48.49
C PHE A 427 57.39 22.77 -49.15
N ASP A 428 56.29 22.68 -48.39
CA ASP A 428 55.88 23.75 -47.50
C ASP A 428 55.26 23.29 -46.19
N THR A 429 55.78 23.91 -45.12
CA THR A 429 55.10 24.07 -43.83
C THR A 429 54.67 25.53 -43.76
N LEU A 430 53.36 25.77 -43.62
CA LEU A 430 52.69 26.78 -42.79
C LEU A 430 51.44 27.37 -43.47
N ARG A 431 50.26 26.90 -43.06
CA ARG A 431 49.14 27.80 -42.73
C ARG A 431 48.20 27.20 -41.67
N HIS A 432 48.34 27.82 -40.50
CA HIS A 432 47.53 27.96 -39.28
C HIS A 432 46.34 27.06 -38.91
N SER A 433 46.48 26.54 -37.68
CA SER A 433 45.55 26.57 -36.52
C SER A 433 44.21 27.29 -36.66
N ILE A 434 43.10 26.55 -36.54
CA ILE A 434 41.95 26.78 -35.62
C ILE A 434 41.39 25.40 -35.22
N ALA A 435 40.84 25.29 -33.99
CA ALA A 435 40.24 24.11 -33.35
C ALA A 435 41.18 23.22 -32.53
N GLY A 436 41.64 23.76 -31.39
CA GLY A 436 41.85 22.94 -30.21
C GLY A 436 40.52 22.74 -29.47
N ILE A 437 40.16 21.49 -29.18
CA ILE A 437 39.58 20.95 -27.93
C ILE A 437 39.14 19.51 -28.25
N ILE A 438 39.93 18.54 -27.77
CA ILE A 438 39.57 17.25 -27.14
C ILE A 438 40.85 16.40 -27.13
N ARG A 439 41.50 16.39 -25.97
CA ARG A 439 42.47 15.36 -25.61
C ARG A 439 41.70 14.09 -25.25
N SER A 440 42.05 12.97 -25.86
CA SER A 440 41.82 11.63 -25.29
C SER A 440 43.19 10.94 -25.12
N PRO A 441 43.47 10.29 -23.97
CA PRO A 441 44.78 9.70 -23.71
C PRO A 441 44.90 8.31 -24.33
N LYS A 442 46.04 8.04 -24.98
CA LYS A 442 46.47 6.69 -25.35
C LYS A 442 47.01 5.94 -24.12
N SER A 443 46.68 4.66 -24.14
CA SER A 443 47.07 3.58 -23.24
C SER A 443 48.56 3.48 -22.98
N VAL A 444 48.91 3.30 -21.71
CA VAL A 444 50.18 2.76 -21.23
C VAL A 444 50.01 1.26 -21.08
N LEU A 445 50.78 0.47 -21.84
CA LEU A 445 50.99 -0.94 -21.54
C LEU A 445 51.88 -1.05 -20.30
N GLY A 446 51.38 -1.75 -19.28
CA GLY A 446 52.11 -2.22 -18.11
C GLY A 446 51.69 -3.66 -17.81
N SER A 447 52.63 -4.56 -18.07
CA SER A 447 52.73 -5.99 -17.78
C SER A 447 51.82 -6.66 -16.72
N SER A 448 51.26 -7.81 -17.15
CA SER A 448 51.24 -9.13 -16.49
C SER A 448 50.45 -9.37 -15.20
N SER A 449 49.32 -10.07 -15.34
CA SER A 449 49.08 -11.36 -14.64
C SER A 449 47.96 -12.12 -15.38
N PHE A 450 48.33 -13.21 -16.05
CA PHE A 450 47.41 -14.11 -16.74
C PHE A 450 46.53 -14.86 -15.73
N PHE A 451 45.22 -14.61 -15.79
CA PHE A 451 44.19 -15.59 -15.45
C PHE A 451 43.17 -15.54 -16.59
N ASP A 452 42.82 -16.69 -17.14
CA ASP A 452 41.91 -16.85 -18.27
C ASP A 452 40.58 -16.11 -18.04
N VAL A 453 40.33 -15.06 -18.83
CA VAL A 453 39.07 -14.31 -18.82
C VAL A 453 38.17 -14.92 -19.89
N ILE A 454 37.28 -15.82 -19.48
CA ILE A 454 36.11 -16.19 -20.29
C ILE A 454 35.33 -14.90 -20.59
N PRO A 455 35.00 -14.58 -21.86
CA PRO A 455 34.17 -13.43 -22.21
C PRO A 455 32.87 -13.42 -21.38
N THR A 456 32.44 -12.25 -20.90
CA THR A 456 31.27 -12.13 -20.03
C THR A 456 30.00 -12.73 -20.63
N SER A 457 29.85 -12.74 -21.96
CA SER A 457 28.71 -13.35 -22.65
C SER A 457 28.71 -14.88 -22.75
N GLU A 458 29.84 -15.55 -22.52
CA GLU A 458 29.90 -17.02 -22.49
C GLU A 458 29.52 -17.60 -21.13
N LYS A 459 29.47 -16.76 -20.09
CA LYS A 459 29.04 -17.21 -18.76
C LYS A 459 27.53 -17.51 -18.74
N PRO A 460 27.10 -18.61 -18.12
CA PRO A 460 25.68 -18.91 -17.91
C PRO A 460 24.95 -17.74 -17.25
N LEU A 461 23.64 -17.61 -17.50
CA LEU A 461 22.83 -16.51 -16.96
C LEU A 461 22.93 -16.37 -15.43
N GLY A 462 22.98 -17.49 -14.70
CA GLY A 462 23.12 -17.50 -13.24
C GLY A 462 24.38 -16.79 -12.73
N ASP A 463 25.46 -16.87 -13.49
CA ASP A 463 26.78 -16.35 -13.15
C ASP A 463 26.96 -14.87 -13.57
N GLN A 464 25.98 -14.31 -14.28
CA GLN A 464 26.00 -12.91 -14.68
C GLN A 464 25.84 -11.99 -13.47
N GLU A 465 26.68 -10.97 -13.38
CA GLU A 465 26.71 -10.05 -12.24
C GLU A 465 25.45 -9.18 -12.13
N TRP A 466 24.79 -8.90 -13.25
CA TRP A 466 23.55 -8.12 -13.37
C TRP A 466 22.27 -8.97 -13.34
N TYR A 467 22.38 -10.29 -13.18
CA TYR A 467 21.22 -11.19 -13.07
C TYR A 467 20.86 -11.43 -11.60
N HIS A 468 19.76 -10.86 -11.10
CA HIS A 468 19.41 -10.93 -9.67
C HIS A 468 18.49 -12.10 -9.30
N GLY A 469 18.21 -13.01 -10.23
CA GLY A 469 17.37 -14.18 -9.96
C GLY A 469 15.91 -13.81 -9.75
N ALA A 470 15.26 -14.47 -8.79
CA ALA A 470 13.85 -14.35 -8.48
C ALA A 470 13.54 -13.18 -7.51
N ILE A 471 14.22 -12.04 -7.62
CA ILE A 471 13.91 -10.86 -6.79
C ILE A 471 12.55 -10.22 -7.16
N PRO A 472 11.77 -9.76 -6.17
CA PRO A 472 10.55 -8.97 -6.37
C PRO A 472 10.74 -7.74 -7.25
N ARG A 473 9.67 -7.37 -7.98
CA ARG A 473 9.62 -6.13 -8.78
C ARG A 473 9.97 -4.89 -7.95
N ILE A 474 9.46 -4.79 -6.72
CA ILE A 474 9.72 -3.64 -5.84
C ILE A 474 11.19 -3.59 -5.41
N GLU A 475 11.80 -4.73 -5.07
CA GLU A 475 13.24 -4.79 -4.76
C GLU A 475 14.10 -4.39 -5.98
N ALA A 476 13.71 -4.83 -7.18
CA ALA A 476 14.36 -4.39 -8.40
C ALA A 476 14.26 -2.87 -8.59
N GLN A 477 13.13 -2.24 -8.26
CA GLN A 477 12.95 -0.79 -8.38
C GLN A 477 13.82 0.00 -7.41
N GLU A 478 14.05 -0.52 -6.20
CA GLU A 478 14.92 0.08 -5.17
C GLU A 478 16.41 0.01 -5.56
N LEU A 479 16.81 -1.04 -6.26
CA LEU A 479 18.18 -1.20 -6.76
C LEU A 479 18.52 -0.26 -7.93
N LEU A 480 17.50 0.21 -8.66
CA LEU A 480 17.63 1.11 -9.79
C LEU A 480 17.59 2.58 -9.32
N LYS A 481 18.75 3.22 -9.23
CA LYS A 481 18.91 4.52 -8.57
C LYS A 481 19.15 5.69 -9.53
N GLN A 482 19.84 5.44 -10.64
CA GLN A 482 20.27 6.48 -11.59
C GLN A 482 19.96 6.10 -13.04
N GLN A 483 19.89 7.10 -13.92
CA GLN A 483 19.48 6.93 -15.32
C GLN A 483 20.32 5.84 -16.02
N GLY A 484 19.63 4.93 -16.69
CA GLY A 484 20.20 3.81 -17.43
C GLY A 484 20.73 2.66 -16.57
N ASP A 485 20.54 2.69 -15.24
CA ASP A 485 20.68 1.51 -14.40
C ASP A 485 19.79 0.39 -14.93
N PHE A 486 20.33 -0.83 -15.00
CA PHE A 486 19.57 -2.00 -15.41
C PHE A 486 19.96 -3.27 -14.66
N LEU A 487 19.02 -4.20 -14.57
CA LEU A 487 19.25 -5.57 -14.10
C LEU A 487 18.27 -6.54 -14.77
N VAL A 488 18.62 -7.81 -14.81
CA VAL A 488 17.73 -8.89 -15.27
C VAL A 488 17.31 -9.74 -14.09
N ARG A 489 16.04 -10.17 -14.10
CA ARG A 489 15.45 -11.02 -13.07
C ARG A 489 14.49 -12.01 -13.70
N GLU A 490 14.19 -13.09 -12.99
CA GLU A 490 13.10 -14.00 -13.34
C GLU A 490 11.74 -13.34 -12.98
N SER A 491 10.72 -13.58 -13.79
CA SER A 491 9.36 -13.09 -13.57
C SER A 491 8.66 -13.92 -12.49
N HIS A 492 7.92 -13.26 -11.60
CA HIS A 492 7.10 -13.95 -10.62
C HIS A 492 5.80 -14.46 -11.25
N GLY A 493 5.50 -15.74 -11.06
CA GLY A 493 4.24 -16.37 -11.48
C GLY A 493 4.33 -17.19 -12.78
N LYS A 494 5.44 -17.10 -13.52
CA LYS A 494 5.73 -17.93 -14.70
C LYS A 494 7.21 -18.32 -14.73
N PRO A 495 7.57 -19.51 -14.21
CA PRO A 495 8.94 -20.02 -14.27
C PRO A 495 9.46 -20.01 -15.72
N GLY A 496 10.68 -19.52 -15.91
CA GLY A 496 11.31 -19.44 -17.24
C GLY A 496 10.98 -18.18 -18.06
N GLU A 497 10.14 -17.27 -17.57
CA GLU A 497 9.98 -15.94 -18.16
C GLU A 497 10.93 -14.94 -17.48
N TYR A 498 11.73 -14.21 -18.27
CA TYR A 498 12.73 -13.27 -17.74
C TYR A 498 12.34 -11.82 -18.02
N VAL A 499 12.76 -10.91 -17.14
CA VAL A 499 12.42 -9.49 -17.21
C VAL A 499 13.67 -8.64 -17.06
N LEU A 500 13.89 -7.74 -18.01
CA LEU A 500 14.85 -6.65 -17.92
C LEU A 500 14.19 -5.46 -17.23
N SER A 501 14.75 -5.00 -16.11
CA SER A 501 14.29 -3.81 -15.39
C SER A 501 15.29 -2.67 -15.59
N VAL A 502 14.84 -1.49 -15.98
CA VAL A 502 15.69 -0.33 -16.33
C VAL A 502 15.12 0.95 -15.74
N PHE A 503 15.95 1.87 -15.26
CA PHE A 503 15.53 3.23 -14.92
C PHE A 503 15.79 4.19 -16.08
N SER A 504 14.73 4.79 -16.61
CA SER A 504 14.81 5.74 -17.74
C SER A 504 13.75 6.82 -17.58
N ASP A 505 14.16 8.07 -17.73
CA ASP A 505 13.32 9.28 -17.78
C ASP A 505 12.50 9.45 -16.49
N GLY A 506 13.15 9.22 -15.35
CA GLY A 506 12.51 9.25 -14.04
C GLY A 506 11.58 8.06 -13.76
N GLN A 507 11.45 7.10 -14.67
CA GLN A 507 10.57 5.94 -14.53
C GLN A 507 11.34 4.62 -14.45
N ARG A 508 10.90 3.71 -13.57
CA ARG A 508 11.40 2.32 -13.51
C ARG A 508 10.57 1.45 -14.46
N ARG A 509 11.11 1.18 -15.65
CA ARG A 509 10.47 0.40 -16.72
C ARG A 509 10.86 -1.08 -16.63
N HIS A 510 9.97 -1.96 -17.09
CA HIS A 510 10.20 -3.42 -17.06
C HIS A 510 9.80 -4.03 -18.40
N PHE A 511 10.73 -4.74 -19.03
CA PHE A 511 10.58 -5.35 -20.36
C PHE A 511 10.65 -6.87 -20.23
N ILE A 512 9.63 -7.56 -20.71
CA ILE A 512 9.61 -9.02 -20.78
C ILE A 512 10.56 -9.46 -21.90
N ILE A 513 11.48 -10.37 -21.58
CA ILE A 513 12.37 -11.00 -22.55
C ILE A 513 11.59 -12.15 -23.19
N GLN A 514 11.27 -12.01 -24.47
CA GLN A 514 10.51 -12.99 -25.21
C GLN A 514 11.41 -14.15 -25.63
N PHE A 515 10.91 -15.37 -25.52
CA PHE A 515 11.56 -16.56 -26.06
C PHE A 515 10.70 -17.14 -27.19
N ALA A 516 11.18 -17.02 -28.42
CA ALA A 516 10.50 -17.50 -29.62
C ALA A 516 11.55 -18.02 -30.62
N ASP A 517 11.22 -19.05 -31.39
CA ASP A 517 12.14 -19.70 -32.37
C ASP A 517 13.50 -20.09 -31.77
N ASN A 518 13.51 -20.59 -30.53
CA ASN A 518 14.73 -20.89 -29.76
C ASN A 518 15.68 -19.70 -29.56
N GLN A 519 15.17 -18.46 -29.61
CA GLN A 519 15.95 -17.25 -29.43
C GLN A 519 15.27 -16.27 -28.46
N TYR A 520 16.09 -15.58 -27.67
CA TYR A 520 15.70 -14.50 -26.77
C TYR A 520 15.73 -13.16 -27.50
N ARG A 521 14.67 -12.36 -27.37
CA ARG A 521 14.54 -11.05 -28.03
C ARG A 521 13.66 -10.06 -27.25
N PHE A 522 13.83 -8.77 -27.53
CA PHE A 522 12.87 -7.71 -27.20
C PHE A 522 12.03 -7.38 -28.45
N GLU A 523 12.38 -6.31 -29.17
CA GLU A 523 11.92 -6.02 -30.53
C GLU A 523 13.10 -6.17 -31.52
N GLY A 524 13.01 -7.10 -32.47
CA GLY A 524 14.02 -7.26 -33.53
C GLY A 524 14.81 -8.58 -33.45
N THR A 525 16.14 -8.48 -33.53
CA THR A 525 17.08 -9.61 -33.62
C THR A 525 17.02 -10.50 -32.38
N GLY A 526 16.95 -11.81 -32.60
CA GLY A 526 17.01 -12.82 -31.53
C GLY A 526 18.42 -13.36 -31.31
N PHE A 527 18.69 -13.80 -30.08
CA PHE A 527 19.97 -14.35 -29.65
C PHE A 527 19.78 -15.70 -28.97
N ALA A 528 20.79 -16.58 -29.03
CA ALA A 528 20.70 -17.90 -28.43
C ALA A 528 20.63 -17.87 -26.89
N THR A 529 21.23 -16.84 -26.26
CA THR A 529 21.25 -16.69 -24.80
C THR A 529 20.91 -15.26 -24.36
N ILE A 530 20.34 -15.11 -23.16
CA ILE A 530 20.07 -13.80 -22.57
C ILE A 530 21.35 -12.94 -22.39
N PRO A 531 22.49 -13.50 -21.93
CA PRO A 531 23.74 -12.75 -21.89
C PRO A 531 24.14 -12.12 -23.22
N GLN A 532 23.99 -12.84 -24.34
CA GLN A 532 24.26 -12.31 -25.68
C GLN A 532 23.29 -11.19 -26.07
N LEU A 533 21.99 -11.35 -25.78
CA LEU A 533 20.99 -10.30 -25.99
C LEU A 533 21.34 -9.01 -25.22
N ILE A 534 21.65 -9.13 -23.94
CA ILE A 534 21.99 -7.99 -23.09
C ILE A 534 23.30 -7.35 -23.53
N GLU A 535 24.33 -8.15 -23.83
CA GLU A 535 25.62 -7.64 -24.32
C GLU A 535 25.47 -6.87 -25.63
N HIS A 536 24.67 -7.37 -26.58
CA HIS A 536 24.38 -6.67 -27.83
C HIS A 536 23.77 -5.30 -27.59
N HIS A 537 22.67 -5.20 -26.82
CA HIS A 537 22.03 -3.92 -26.52
C HIS A 537 22.92 -2.99 -25.68
N TYR A 538 23.75 -3.55 -24.79
CA TYR A 538 24.65 -2.80 -23.95
C TYR A 538 25.84 -2.21 -24.72
N THR A 539 26.41 -2.95 -25.67
CA THR A 539 27.59 -2.53 -26.44
C THR A 539 27.22 -1.65 -27.63
N THR A 540 26.19 -2.03 -28.38
CA THR A 540 25.73 -1.27 -29.56
C THR A 540 24.92 -0.02 -29.22
N LYS A 541 24.47 0.09 -27.97
CA LYS A 541 23.52 1.13 -27.50
C LYS A 541 22.20 1.15 -28.27
N GLN A 542 21.83 0.02 -28.89
CA GLN A 542 20.55 -0.13 -29.54
C GLN A 542 19.41 -0.06 -28.52
N VAL A 543 18.39 0.74 -28.83
CA VAL A 543 17.20 0.89 -27.98
C VAL A 543 16.47 -0.46 -27.79
N ILE A 544 15.95 -0.71 -26.59
CA ILE A 544 15.27 -1.96 -26.23
C ILE A 544 13.96 -2.12 -27.04
N THR A 545 13.16 -1.05 -27.11
CA THR A 545 12.01 -0.96 -28.01
C THR A 545 11.96 0.41 -28.67
N LYS A 546 11.50 0.47 -29.93
CA LYS A 546 11.43 1.74 -30.67
C LYS A 546 10.52 2.76 -29.97
N LYS A 547 9.44 2.28 -29.37
CA LYS A 547 8.47 3.10 -28.63
C LYS A 547 9.02 3.66 -27.32
N SER A 548 9.91 2.94 -26.64
CA SER A 548 10.41 3.35 -25.32
C SER A 548 11.68 4.19 -25.40
N GLY A 549 12.50 4.04 -26.46
CA GLY A 549 13.78 4.74 -26.58
C GLY A 549 14.81 4.37 -25.52
N VAL A 550 14.58 3.32 -24.71
CA VAL A 550 15.44 2.97 -23.57
C VAL A 550 16.77 2.38 -24.04
N VAL A 551 17.87 2.88 -23.49
CA VAL A 551 19.24 2.41 -23.74
C VAL A 551 19.86 1.89 -22.44
N LEU A 552 20.64 0.80 -22.51
CA LEU A 552 21.34 0.23 -21.36
C LEU A 552 22.67 0.97 -21.10
N LEU A 553 22.83 1.53 -19.90
CA LEU A 553 24.01 2.31 -19.53
C LEU A 553 24.82 1.67 -18.40
N ASN A 554 24.16 1.28 -17.30
CA ASN A 554 24.84 0.90 -16.06
C ASN A 554 24.31 -0.46 -15.55
N PRO A 555 25.09 -1.56 -15.62
CA PRO A 555 24.67 -2.83 -15.03
C PRO A 555 24.68 -2.74 -13.50
N VAL A 556 23.54 -3.02 -12.87
CA VAL A 556 23.45 -3.09 -11.40
C VAL A 556 23.96 -4.44 -10.93
N VAL A 557 25.13 -4.43 -10.29
CA VAL A 557 25.83 -5.63 -9.84
C VAL A 557 25.23 -6.20 -8.56
N LYS A 558 25.09 -7.53 -8.48
CA LYS A 558 24.74 -8.26 -7.25
C LYS A 558 25.75 -7.98 -6.14
N ASP A 559 25.25 -7.75 -4.93
CA ASP A 559 26.09 -7.64 -3.74
C ASP A 559 26.63 -9.02 -3.32
N LYS A 560 27.79 -9.40 -3.89
CA LYS A 560 28.42 -10.72 -3.69
C LYS A 560 28.67 -11.06 -2.22
N LYS A 561 28.70 -10.06 -1.32
CA LYS A 561 28.91 -10.28 0.12
C LYS A 561 27.74 -11.05 0.76
N TRP A 562 26.52 -10.83 0.30
CA TRP A 562 25.32 -11.34 0.96
C TRP A 562 24.52 -12.32 0.12
N ILE A 563 24.81 -12.44 -1.18
CA ILE A 563 24.10 -13.36 -2.05
C ILE A 563 24.76 -14.75 -1.98
N LEU A 564 23.98 -15.75 -1.59
CA LEU A 564 24.39 -17.16 -1.55
C LEU A 564 23.66 -17.95 -2.63
N ASN A 565 24.33 -18.96 -3.19
CA ASN A 565 23.66 -19.88 -4.10
C ASN A 565 22.92 -20.95 -3.30
N HIS A 566 21.80 -21.42 -3.83
CA HIS A 566 21.02 -22.48 -3.17
C HIS A 566 21.81 -23.78 -3.04
N GLU A 567 22.75 -24.03 -3.95
CA GLU A 567 23.66 -25.17 -3.90
C GLU A 567 24.62 -25.12 -2.70
N ASP A 568 24.85 -23.92 -2.15
CA ASP A 568 25.75 -23.72 -1.00
C ASP A 568 25.07 -24.04 0.34
N VAL A 569 23.75 -24.25 0.35
CA VAL A 569 22.92 -24.44 1.54
C VAL A 569 22.24 -25.81 1.50
N ILE A 570 22.58 -26.68 2.45
CA ILE A 570 21.93 -27.98 2.62
C ILE A 570 20.90 -27.86 3.73
N LEU A 571 19.61 -28.01 3.39
CA LEU A 571 18.52 -28.03 4.37
C LEU A 571 18.46 -29.37 5.12
N ALA A 572 18.12 -29.32 6.40
CA ALA A 572 17.99 -30.47 7.29
C ALA A 572 16.63 -30.42 8.02
N GLU A 573 16.63 -30.56 9.35
CA GLU A 573 15.41 -30.64 10.16
C GLU A 573 14.62 -29.33 10.23
N LEU A 574 13.29 -29.44 10.33
CA LEU A 574 12.40 -28.29 10.55
C LEU A 574 12.53 -27.81 12.00
N LEU A 575 12.89 -26.53 12.18
CA LEU A 575 13.00 -25.88 13.49
C LEU A 575 11.70 -25.19 13.92
N GLY A 576 10.95 -24.63 12.97
CA GLY A 576 9.72 -23.89 13.28
C GLY A 576 8.95 -23.42 12.06
N LYS A 577 7.81 -22.76 12.29
CA LYS A 577 6.98 -22.15 11.25
C LYS A 577 6.72 -20.69 11.63
N GLY A 578 7.14 -19.78 10.75
CA GLY A 578 6.90 -18.34 10.88
C GLY A 578 5.78 -17.86 9.97
N ASN A 579 5.58 -16.53 9.92
CA ASN A 579 4.52 -15.90 9.13
C ASN A 579 4.67 -16.08 7.61
N PHE A 580 5.90 -16.24 7.13
CA PHE A 580 6.23 -16.34 5.70
C PHE A 580 6.49 -17.77 5.22
N GLY A 581 6.66 -18.72 6.13
CA GLY A 581 7.06 -20.07 5.77
C GLY A 581 7.74 -20.82 6.90
N GLU A 582 8.47 -21.86 6.52
CA GLU A 582 9.16 -22.76 7.44
C GLU A 582 10.57 -22.25 7.74
N VAL A 583 11.06 -22.57 8.94
CA VAL A 583 12.44 -22.33 9.35
C VAL A 583 13.11 -23.68 9.51
N PHE A 584 14.14 -23.94 8.72
CA PHE A 584 14.91 -25.18 8.77
C PHE A 584 16.26 -24.93 9.40
N LYS A 585 16.80 -25.97 10.02
CA LYS A 585 18.24 -26.07 10.25
C LYS A 585 18.89 -26.37 8.91
N GLY A 586 20.04 -25.76 8.65
CA GLY A 586 20.83 -26.03 7.47
C GLY A 586 22.30 -26.11 7.80
N THR A 587 23.09 -26.52 6.81
CA THR A 587 24.55 -26.51 6.86
C THR A 587 25.07 -25.91 5.57
N LEU A 588 25.98 -24.95 5.67
CA LEU A 588 26.69 -24.41 4.52
C LEU A 588 27.75 -25.38 4.01
N LYS A 589 28.22 -25.24 2.77
CA LYS A 589 29.30 -26.09 2.20
C LYS A 589 30.57 -26.14 3.06
N ASP A 590 30.88 -25.07 3.77
CA ASP A 590 32.02 -24.98 4.71
C ASP A 590 31.76 -25.66 6.06
N LYS A 591 30.62 -26.35 6.20
CA LYS A 591 30.13 -27.03 7.41
C LYS A 591 29.63 -26.10 8.51
N THR A 592 29.45 -24.81 8.24
CA THR A 592 28.86 -23.88 9.21
C THR A 592 27.37 -24.19 9.41
N PRO A 593 26.89 -24.40 10.66
CA PRO A 593 25.47 -24.61 10.94
C PRO A 593 24.68 -23.30 10.83
N VAL A 594 23.53 -23.34 10.16
CA VAL A 594 22.72 -22.16 9.86
C VAL A 594 21.23 -22.38 10.12
N ALA A 595 20.49 -21.30 10.32
CA ALA A 595 19.03 -21.29 10.30
C ALA A 595 18.57 -20.70 8.96
N VAL A 596 17.69 -21.42 8.26
CA VAL A 596 17.22 -21.05 6.92
C VAL A 596 15.73 -20.80 6.96
N LYS A 597 15.35 -19.52 6.84
CA LYS A 597 13.95 -19.09 6.72
C LYS A 597 13.55 -19.21 5.25
N THR A 598 12.46 -19.90 4.96
CA THR A 598 11.93 -20.05 3.60
C THR A 598 10.70 -19.15 3.40
N CYS A 599 10.56 -18.62 2.19
CA CYS A 599 9.35 -17.93 1.78
C CYS A 599 8.55 -18.83 0.83
N LYS A 600 7.30 -19.12 1.18
CA LYS A 600 6.43 -19.93 0.31
C LYS A 600 6.09 -19.20 -1.00
N GLU A 601 5.98 -19.96 -2.09
CA GLU A 601 5.78 -19.41 -3.44
C GLU A 601 4.36 -18.86 -3.65
N ASP A 602 3.36 -19.38 -2.94
CA ASP A 602 1.95 -19.03 -3.04
C ASP A 602 1.56 -17.78 -2.23
N LEU A 603 2.50 -17.17 -1.51
CA LEU A 603 2.23 -15.97 -0.73
C LEU A 603 2.00 -14.72 -1.60
N PRO A 604 1.09 -13.81 -1.18
CA PRO A 604 0.92 -12.51 -1.81
C PRO A 604 2.24 -11.74 -1.92
N GLN A 605 2.40 -10.99 -3.01
CA GLN A 605 3.64 -10.23 -3.29
C GLN A 605 4.04 -9.29 -2.16
N GLU A 606 3.07 -8.67 -1.48
CA GLU A 606 3.29 -7.80 -0.32
C GLU A 606 3.99 -8.51 0.84
N LEU A 607 3.69 -9.79 1.09
CA LEU A 607 4.32 -10.57 2.14
C LEU A 607 5.75 -11.00 1.72
N LYS A 608 5.97 -11.31 0.43
CA LYS A 608 7.30 -11.61 -0.09
C LYS A 608 8.26 -10.41 -0.01
N ILE A 609 7.74 -9.19 -0.22
CA ILE A 609 8.51 -7.96 -0.04
C ILE A 609 8.88 -7.77 1.43
N LYS A 610 7.92 -7.99 2.35
CA LYS A 610 8.22 -7.96 3.79
C LYS A 610 9.27 -8.99 4.19
N PHE A 611 9.25 -10.18 3.58
CA PHE A 611 10.27 -11.20 3.81
C PHE A 611 11.68 -10.69 3.46
N LEU A 612 11.91 -10.14 2.27
CA LEU A 612 13.24 -9.61 1.91
C LEU A 612 13.63 -8.35 2.68
N SER A 613 12.65 -7.57 3.14
CA SER A 613 12.92 -6.42 4.01
C SER A 613 13.61 -6.81 5.31
N GLU A 614 13.35 -8.01 5.84
CA GLU A 614 14.02 -8.56 7.03
C GLU A 614 15.53 -8.71 6.79
N ALA A 615 15.92 -9.29 5.65
CA ALA A 615 17.32 -9.41 5.29
C ALA A 615 17.98 -8.04 5.09
N ARG A 616 17.28 -7.10 4.46
CA ARG A 616 17.79 -5.73 4.25
C ARG A 616 18.11 -5.01 5.56
N ILE A 617 17.29 -5.24 6.58
CA ILE A 617 17.48 -4.70 7.92
C ILE A 617 18.70 -5.36 8.59
N LEU A 618 18.75 -6.69 8.59
CA LEU A 618 19.83 -7.44 9.22
C LEU A 618 21.21 -7.20 8.59
N LYS A 619 21.29 -6.87 7.29
CA LYS A 619 22.55 -6.52 6.60
C LYS A 619 23.31 -5.36 7.28
N GLN A 620 22.60 -4.48 7.98
CA GLN A 620 23.16 -3.27 8.57
C GLN A 620 23.62 -3.46 10.03
N TYR A 621 23.33 -4.63 10.62
CA TYR A 621 23.54 -4.87 12.04
C TYR A 621 24.62 -5.90 12.30
N ASP A 622 25.47 -5.58 13.27
CA ASP A 622 26.46 -6.48 13.81
C ASP A 622 26.56 -6.21 15.31
N HIS A 623 25.87 -7.03 16.10
CA HIS A 623 25.80 -6.90 17.55
C HIS A 623 25.62 -8.27 18.20
N PRO A 624 26.28 -8.56 19.34
CA PRO A 624 26.21 -9.89 19.98
C PRO A 624 24.79 -10.31 20.39
N ASN A 625 23.91 -9.36 20.71
CA ASN A 625 22.52 -9.63 21.10
C ASN A 625 21.50 -9.51 19.96
N ILE A 626 21.95 -9.52 18.70
CA ILE A 626 21.10 -9.54 17.50
C ILE A 626 21.51 -10.74 16.65
N VAL A 627 20.54 -11.46 16.11
CA VAL A 627 20.82 -12.58 15.19
C VAL A 627 21.53 -12.08 13.94
N LYS A 628 22.67 -12.68 13.63
CA LYS A 628 23.50 -12.35 12.48
C LYS A 628 22.96 -12.95 11.19
N LEU A 629 22.79 -12.10 10.18
CA LEU A 629 22.58 -12.55 8.80
C LEU A 629 23.90 -13.12 8.24
N ILE A 630 23.80 -14.25 7.57
CA ILE A 630 24.90 -14.85 6.81
C ILE A 630 24.74 -14.53 5.33
N GLY A 631 23.53 -14.70 4.80
CA GLY A 631 23.24 -14.37 3.40
C GLY A 631 21.80 -14.62 2.98
N VAL A 632 21.52 -14.39 1.71
CA VAL A 632 20.20 -14.52 1.10
C VAL A 632 20.35 -15.28 -0.21
N CYS A 633 19.51 -16.30 -0.42
CA CYS A 633 19.45 -17.04 -1.68
C CYS A 633 18.26 -16.55 -2.48
N THR A 634 18.50 -15.63 -3.43
CA THR A 634 17.47 -15.08 -4.32
C THR A 634 17.57 -15.61 -5.75
N GLN A 635 18.56 -16.46 -6.07
CA GLN A 635 18.82 -16.88 -7.45
C GLN A 635 17.68 -17.70 -8.07
N ARG A 636 17.00 -18.50 -7.26
CA ARG A 636 15.81 -19.27 -7.62
C ARG A 636 14.78 -19.28 -6.49
N GLN A 637 13.57 -19.73 -6.78
CA GLN A 637 12.59 -20.05 -5.75
C GLN A 637 12.81 -21.47 -5.20
N PRO A 638 12.43 -21.74 -3.93
CA PRO A 638 11.98 -20.76 -2.92
C PRO A 638 13.13 -19.87 -2.42
N ILE A 639 12.83 -18.61 -2.08
CA ILE A 639 13.83 -17.65 -1.57
C ILE A 639 14.22 -18.02 -0.13
N TYR A 640 15.51 -17.98 0.18
CA TYR A 640 16.04 -18.24 1.53
C TYR A 640 16.68 -17.01 2.17
N ILE A 641 16.44 -16.84 3.48
CA ILE A 641 17.24 -15.98 4.35
C ILE A 641 18.03 -16.90 5.28
N VAL A 642 19.35 -16.84 5.17
CA VAL A 642 20.30 -17.68 5.92
C VAL A 642 20.88 -16.86 7.05
N MET A 643 20.64 -17.30 8.28
CA MET A 643 21.07 -16.66 9.52
C MET A 643 21.92 -17.62 10.35
N GLU A 644 22.64 -17.10 11.34
CA GLU A 644 23.31 -17.95 12.32
C GLU A 644 22.30 -18.88 13.03
N LEU A 645 22.70 -20.14 13.24
CA LEU A 645 21.90 -21.07 14.03
C LEU A 645 22.13 -20.80 15.52
N VAL A 646 21.07 -20.42 16.23
CA VAL A 646 21.09 -20.24 17.68
C VAL A 646 20.57 -21.51 18.36
N PRO A 647 21.42 -22.34 18.99
CA PRO A 647 21.08 -23.74 19.31
C PRO A 647 20.06 -23.92 20.43
N GLY A 648 19.88 -22.94 21.32
CA GLY A 648 18.93 -23.05 22.44
C GLY A 648 17.48 -22.74 22.07
N GLY A 649 17.19 -22.41 20.81
CA GLY A 649 15.83 -22.16 20.32
C GLY A 649 15.21 -20.88 20.88
N ASP A 650 13.88 -20.78 20.80
CA ASP A 650 13.14 -19.60 21.25
C ASP A 650 13.12 -19.46 22.78
N PHE A 651 13.21 -18.22 23.25
CA PHE A 651 13.36 -17.88 24.65
C PHE A 651 12.11 -18.22 25.47
N LEU A 652 10.91 -18.13 24.88
CA LEU A 652 9.66 -18.51 25.56
C LEU A 652 9.63 -20.01 25.91
N SER A 653 9.96 -20.87 24.94
CA SER A 653 10.07 -22.32 25.17
C SER A 653 11.20 -22.64 26.14
N PHE A 654 12.33 -21.93 26.07
CA PHE A 654 13.44 -22.07 26.99
C PHE A 654 13.04 -21.75 28.45
N LEU A 655 12.35 -20.63 28.68
CA LEU A 655 11.85 -20.23 30.00
C LEU A 655 10.92 -21.29 30.60
N ARG A 656 10.00 -21.83 29.79
CA ARG A 656 9.03 -22.85 30.22
C ARG A 656 9.71 -24.19 30.52
N LYS A 657 10.69 -24.59 29.70
CA LYS A 657 11.41 -25.87 29.85
C LYS A 657 12.36 -25.87 31.05
N LYS A 658 13.04 -24.75 31.33
CA LYS A 658 14.02 -24.61 32.42
C LYS A 658 13.50 -23.85 33.64
N LYS A 659 12.17 -23.76 33.82
CA LYS A 659 11.53 -22.95 34.87
C LYS A 659 12.04 -23.23 36.30
N GLU A 660 12.52 -24.45 36.57
CA GLU A 660 13.01 -24.89 37.88
C GLU A 660 14.51 -24.61 38.09
N ASP A 661 15.29 -24.60 37.00
CA ASP A 661 16.75 -24.40 37.04
C ASP A 661 17.17 -22.92 36.96
N LEU A 662 16.27 -22.07 36.47
CA LEU A 662 16.56 -20.66 36.21
C LEU A 662 16.60 -19.82 37.50
N LYS A 663 17.78 -19.32 37.81
CA LYS A 663 18.01 -18.39 38.94
C LYS A 663 17.70 -16.96 38.54
N THR A 664 17.27 -16.13 39.49
CA THR A 664 16.97 -14.70 39.28
C THR A 664 18.11 -13.95 38.60
N LYS A 665 19.37 -14.22 38.99
CA LYS A 665 20.56 -13.62 38.36
C LYS A 665 20.69 -13.93 36.86
N GLN A 666 20.24 -15.10 36.41
CA GLN A 666 20.21 -15.46 35.00
C GLN A 666 19.08 -14.73 34.26
N LEU A 667 17.91 -14.58 34.88
CA LEU A 667 16.79 -13.81 34.32
C LEU A 667 17.17 -12.33 34.13
N VAL A 668 17.85 -11.73 35.10
CA VAL A 668 18.41 -10.37 34.99
C VAL A 668 19.46 -10.28 33.88
N LYS A 669 20.28 -11.33 33.68
CA LYS A 669 21.22 -11.38 32.55
C LYS A 669 20.48 -11.39 31.20
N PHE A 670 19.44 -12.20 31.04
CA PHE A 670 18.64 -12.22 29.81
C PHE A 670 17.97 -10.88 29.53
N ALA A 671 17.42 -10.24 30.57
CA ALA A 671 16.86 -8.89 30.47
C ALA A 671 17.91 -7.88 30.00
N LEU A 672 19.13 -7.93 30.55
CA LEU A 672 20.25 -7.06 30.18
C LEU A 672 20.69 -7.28 28.74
N ASP A 673 20.80 -8.53 28.30
CA ASP A 673 21.16 -8.91 26.93
C ASP A 673 20.13 -8.36 25.92
N ALA A 674 18.83 -8.49 26.23
CA ALA A 674 17.76 -7.91 25.42
C ALA A 674 17.81 -6.37 25.40
N ALA A 675 18.05 -5.72 26.54
CA ALA A 675 18.19 -4.26 26.60
C ALA A 675 19.38 -3.76 25.77
N ALA A 676 20.52 -4.48 25.81
CA ALA A 676 21.70 -4.13 25.02
C ALA A 676 21.42 -4.22 23.51
N GLY A 677 20.72 -5.27 23.07
CA GLY A 677 20.27 -5.41 21.69
C GLY A 677 19.34 -4.27 21.26
N MET A 678 18.34 -3.93 22.07
CA MET A 678 17.41 -2.85 21.78
C MET A 678 18.06 -1.46 21.82
N ALA A 679 19.02 -1.22 22.73
CA ALA A 679 19.79 0.03 22.77
C ALA A 679 20.67 0.20 21.53
N TYR A 680 21.26 -0.90 21.02
CA TYR A 680 22.01 -0.87 19.76
C TYR A 680 21.11 -0.55 18.58
N LEU A 681 19.90 -1.12 18.54
CA LEU A 681 18.90 -0.77 17.53
C LEU A 681 18.56 0.73 17.65
N GLU A 682 18.15 1.21 18.82
CA GLU A 682 17.83 2.64 19.04
C GLU A 682 18.97 3.57 18.57
N LEU A 683 20.23 3.24 18.87
CA LEU A 683 21.42 4.04 18.49
C LEU A 683 21.66 4.11 16.98
N LYS A 684 21.40 3.04 16.23
CA LYS A 684 21.61 3.02 14.77
C LYS A 684 20.59 3.88 14.02
N ASN A 685 19.88 4.77 14.73
CA ASN A 685 18.59 5.33 14.34
C ASN A 685 17.81 4.24 13.63
N CYS A 686 17.73 3.07 14.29
CA CYS A 686 16.91 2.01 13.79
C CYS A 686 15.49 2.55 13.84
N ILE A 687 15.06 3.16 12.74
CA ILE A 687 13.67 3.52 12.50
C ILE A 687 12.85 2.22 12.30
N HIS A 688 13.51 1.07 12.43
CA HIS A 688 13.01 -0.29 12.37
C HIS A 688 12.52 -0.76 13.74
N ARG A 689 11.31 -0.31 14.07
CA ARG A 689 10.57 -0.71 15.27
C ARG A 689 10.32 -2.21 15.21
N HIS A 690 10.72 -2.93 16.25
CA HIS A 690 10.66 -4.40 16.26
C HIS A 690 9.22 -4.88 16.12
N ARG A 691 8.20 -4.05 16.47
CA ARG A 691 6.73 -4.25 16.26
C ARG A 691 6.13 -5.55 16.83
N ASP A 692 6.98 -6.48 17.24
CA ASP A 692 6.70 -7.81 17.75
C ASP A 692 7.84 -8.26 18.68
N LEU A 693 8.38 -7.36 19.51
CA LEU A 693 9.35 -7.73 20.53
C LEU A 693 8.64 -8.57 21.60
N ALA A 694 8.98 -9.84 21.68
CA ALA A 694 8.37 -10.81 22.58
C ALA A 694 9.34 -11.96 22.89
N ALA A 695 9.09 -12.71 23.95
CA ALA A 695 9.96 -13.85 24.31
C ALA A 695 10.03 -14.92 23.21
N ARG A 696 8.97 -15.10 22.42
CA ARG A 696 8.95 -16.03 21.25
C ARG A 696 9.90 -15.62 20.11
N ASN A 697 10.23 -14.33 20.02
CA ASN A 697 11.07 -13.76 18.95
C ASN A 697 12.50 -13.46 19.46
N CYS A 698 12.83 -13.90 20.67
CA CYS A 698 14.20 -13.92 21.18
C CYS A 698 14.70 -15.36 21.14
N LEU A 699 15.99 -15.55 20.85
CA LEU A 699 16.66 -16.85 20.83
C LEU A 699 17.72 -16.93 21.91
N VAL A 700 17.99 -18.13 22.43
CA VAL A 700 19.01 -18.37 23.46
C VAL A 700 20.18 -19.13 22.85
N GLY A 701 21.34 -18.49 22.78
CA GLY A 701 22.58 -19.09 22.30
C GLY A 701 23.35 -19.86 23.36
N GLU A 702 24.55 -20.29 22.98
CA GLU A 702 25.51 -20.87 23.90
C GLU A 702 25.84 -19.89 25.05
N ASN A 703 26.20 -20.44 26.21
CA ASN A 703 26.49 -19.67 27.43
C ASN A 703 25.32 -18.79 27.93
N ASN A 704 24.07 -19.16 27.59
CA ASN A 704 22.86 -18.41 27.94
C ASN A 704 22.98 -16.95 27.52
N LEU A 705 23.35 -16.70 26.27
CA LEU A 705 23.33 -15.38 25.65
C LEU A 705 22.00 -15.21 24.91
N LEU A 706 21.26 -14.13 25.19
CA LEU A 706 20.01 -13.85 24.48
C LEU A 706 20.29 -13.01 23.23
N LYS A 707 19.70 -13.42 22.10
CA LYS A 707 19.72 -12.69 20.83
C LYS A 707 18.31 -12.37 20.37
N ILE A 708 18.11 -11.16 19.87
CA ILE A 708 16.86 -10.70 19.29
C ILE A 708 16.77 -11.20 17.83
N SER A 709 15.62 -11.73 17.43
CA SER A 709 15.37 -12.33 16.12
C SER A 709 14.00 -11.89 15.55
N ASP A 710 13.70 -12.35 14.33
CA ASP A 710 12.46 -12.13 13.59
C ASP A 710 12.11 -10.64 13.36
N PHE A 711 12.85 -10.01 12.44
CA PHE A 711 12.64 -8.62 12.04
C PHE A 711 11.59 -8.48 10.92
N GLY A 712 10.80 -9.53 10.65
CA GLY A 712 9.85 -9.57 9.53
C GLY A 712 8.72 -8.53 9.56
N MET A 713 8.50 -7.87 10.70
CA MET A 713 7.56 -6.75 10.86
C MET A 713 8.26 -5.38 10.94
N SER A 714 9.59 -5.34 10.96
CA SER A 714 10.37 -4.12 11.08
C SER A 714 10.41 -3.34 9.75
N ARG A 715 10.45 -1.99 9.76
CA ARG A 715 10.43 -1.14 8.55
C ARG A 715 11.36 0.07 8.63
N GLN A 716 11.83 0.58 7.49
CA GLN A 716 12.67 1.79 7.39
C GLN A 716 11.79 2.99 7.01
N GLU A 717 11.82 4.09 7.77
CA GLU A 717 11.12 5.35 7.47
C GLU A 717 11.99 6.53 7.93
N ASP A 718 11.84 7.74 7.37
CA ASP A 718 12.70 8.88 7.69
C ASP A 718 12.14 9.80 8.81
N ASP A 719 10.82 9.76 9.09
CA ASP A 719 10.14 10.74 9.97
C ASP A 719 9.57 10.16 11.29
N GLY A 720 9.86 8.90 11.62
CA GLY A 720 9.58 8.36 12.96
C GLY A 720 8.10 8.28 13.39
N ILE A 721 7.11 8.39 12.50
CA ILE A 721 5.69 8.16 12.85
C ILE A 721 4.98 7.42 11.71
N TYR A 722 4.48 6.22 12.00
CA TYR A 722 3.70 5.41 11.06
C TYR A 722 2.18 5.59 11.29
N SER A 723 1.39 5.36 10.24
CA SER A 723 -0.08 5.19 10.28
C SER A 723 -0.46 3.92 9.51
N SER A 724 -0.97 2.90 10.20
CA SER A 724 -1.24 1.58 9.58
C SER A 724 -2.62 1.49 8.94
N SER A 725 -2.69 0.96 7.71
CA SER A 725 -3.93 0.67 6.97
C SER A 725 -4.41 -0.80 7.03
N GLY A 726 -3.73 -1.70 7.76
CA GLY A 726 -4.07 -3.14 7.78
C GLY A 726 -3.91 -3.84 9.14
N LEU A 727 -5.04 -4.24 9.75
CA LEU A 727 -5.18 -4.71 11.15
C LEU A 727 -5.00 -6.23 11.40
N LYS A 728 -4.71 -7.07 10.40
CA LYS A 728 -4.95 -8.53 10.53
C LYS A 728 -3.93 -9.35 11.35
N GLN A 729 -2.76 -8.83 11.73
CA GLN A 729 -1.74 -9.61 12.49
C GLN A 729 -0.88 -8.77 13.47
N ILE A 730 -1.50 -7.91 14.27
CA ILE A 730 -0.77 -7.14 15.30
C ILE A 730 -0.72 -7.94 16.62
N PRO A 731 0.43 -8.07 17.30
CA PRO A 731 0.56 -8.75 18.59
C PRO A 731 -0.03 -7.88 19.72
N ILE A 732 -1.37 -7.84 19.82
CA ILE A 732 -2.13 -6.88 20.65
C ILE A 732 -1.59 -6.78 22.09
N LYS A 733 -1.31 -7.91 22.75
CA LYS A 733 -0.84 -7.92 24.15
C LYS A 733 0.58 -7.38 24.35
N TRP A 734 1.39 -7.29 23.30
CA TRP A 734 2.74 -6.72 23.35
C TRP A 734 2.80 -5.28 22.83
N THR A 735 1.72 -4.79 22.23
CA THR A 735 1.70 -3.51 21.53
C THR A 735 1.23 -2.38 22.45
N ALA A 736 1.89 -1.23 22.36
CA ALA A 736 1.55 -0.04 23.13
C ALA A 736 0.18 0.57 22.74
N PRO A 737 -0.52 1.27 23.64
CA PRO A 737 -1.87 1.80 23.37
C PRO A 737 -1.89 2.80 22.21
N GLU A 738 -0.90 3.69 22.10
CA GLU A 738 -0.81 4.65 20.99
C GLU A 738 -0.60 3.98 19.63
N ALA A 739 0.12 2.86 19.59
CA ALA A 739 0.34 2.07 18.40
C ALA A 739 -0.92 1.29 18.00
N LEU A 740 -1.71 0.81 18.98
CA LEU A 740 -3.00 0.13 18.73
C LEU A 740 -4.14 1.08 18.35
N ASN A 741 -4.17 2.28 18.93
CA ASN A 741 -5.26 3.25 18.75
C ASN A 741 -5.06 4.13 17.53
N TYR A 742 -3.83 4.58 17.30
CA TYR A 742 -3.51 5.58 16.27
C TYR A 742 -2.54 5.07 15.21
N GLY A 743 -2.10 3.82 15.30
CA GLY A 743 -1.09 3.26 14.38
C GLY A 743 0.32 3.83 14.59
N ARG A 744 0.52 4.64 15.63
CA ARG A 744 1.79 5.32 15.94
C ARG A 744 2.73 4.38 16.69
N TYR A 745 3.56 3.66 15.95
CA TYR A 745 4.70 2.98 16.57
C TYR A 745 5.74 4.03 16.94
N SER A 746 6.67 3.76 17.86
CA SER A 746 7.84 4.58 18.23
C SER A 746 8.91 3.76 18.96
N SER A 747 10.11 4.30 19.21
CA SER A 747 11.08 3.65 20.10
C SER A 747 10.47 3.44 21.49
N GLU A 748 9.66 4.40 21.93
CA GLU A 748 8.87 4.34 23.16
C GLU A 748 7.79 3.25 23.10
N SER A 749 7.25 2.92 21.92
CA SER A 749 6.34 1.78 21.76
C SER A 749 7.07 0.43 21.89
N ASP A 750 8.33 0.34 21.44
CA ASP A 750 9.15 -0.86 21.65
C ASP A 750 9.58 -1.00 23.12
N VAL A 751 9.76 0.12 23.84
CA VAL A 751 9.97 0.12 25.30
C VAL A 751 8.78 -0.50 26.03
N TRP A 752 7.54 -0.24 25.57
CA TRP A 752 6.36 -0.92 26.11
C TRP A 752 6.43 -2.44 25.90
N SER A 753 6.74 -2.88 24.68
CA SER A 753 6.92 -4.30 24.35
C SER A 753 8.04 -4.94 25.17
N TYR A 754 9.13 -4.20 25.43
CA TYR A 754 10.21 -4.63 26.31
C TYR A 754 9.74 -4.81 27.76
N GLY A 755 8.87 -3.94 28.27
CA GLY A 755 8.22 -4.13 29.57
C GLY A 755 7.43 -5.45 29.62
N ILE A 756 6.71 -5.80 28.55
CA ILE A 756 6.01 -7.10 28.45
C ILE A 756 7.02 -8.27 28.40
N LEU A 757 8.11 -8.15 27.65
CA LEU A 757 9.20 -9.14 27.61
C LEU A 757 9.84 -9.37 28.99
N LEU A 758 10.06 -8.30 29.76
CA LEU A 758 10.51 -8.40 31.15
C LEU A 758 9.51 -9.20 31.97
N TRP A 759 8.21 -8.89 31.86
CA TRP A 759 7.17 -9.64 32.57
C TRP A 759 7.14 -11.12 32.17
N GLU A 760 7.27 -11.44 30.87
CA GLU A 760 7.40 -12.83 30.39
C GLU A 760 8.63 -13.53 31.00
N THR A 761 9.75 -12.83 31.09
CA THR A 761 11.01 -13.34 31.66
C THR A 761 10.84 -13.72 33.12
N PHE A 762 10.31 -12.82 33.96
CA PHE A 762 10.19 -13.05 35.40
C PHE A 762 8.96 -13.87 35.80
N SER A 763 7.97 -14.00 34.91
CA SER A 763 6.87 -14.96 35.06
C SER A 763 7.21 -16.36 34.52
N LEU A 764 8.41 -16.57 33.98
CA LEU A 764 8.85 -17.85 33.40
C LEU A 764 7.99 -18.30 32.21
N GLY A 765 7.61 -17.34 31.36
CA GLY A 765 6.92 -17.60 30.10
C GLY A 765 5.40 -17.77 30.21
N VAL A 766 4.77 -17.19 31.24
CA VAL A 766 3.30 -17.10 31.32
C VAL A 766 2.80 -16.17 30.21
N CYS A 767 1.61 -16.46 29.67
CA CYS A 767 0.99 -15.57 28.69
C CYS A 767 0.62 -14.23 29.34
N PRO A 768 1.02 -13.08 28.76
CA PRO A 768 0.63 -11.76 29.28
C PRO A 768 -0.89 -11.60 29.38
N TYR A 769 -1.33 -10.82 30.38
CA TYR A 769 -2.75 -10.61 30.70
C TYR A 769 -3.48 -11.96 30.86
N PRO A 770 -3.11 -12.78 31.87
CA PRO A 770 -3.66 -14.11 32.06
C PRO A 770 -5.18 -14.04 32.26
N GLY A 771 -5.92 -14.91 31.57
CA GLY A 771 -7.38 -14.95 31.62
C GLY A 771 -8.11 -13.89 30.78
N MET A 772 -7.39 -12.98 30.13
CA MET A 772 -7.98 -11.93 29.28
C MET A 772 -7.82 -12.23 27.80
N THR A 773 -8.88 -11.97 27.02
CA THR A 773 -8.81 -11.91 25.55
C THR A 773 -8.04 -10.67 25.09
N ASN A 774 -7.64 -10.62 23.81
CA ASN A 774 -6.94 -9.45 23.26
C ASN A 774 -7.76 -8.15 23.40
N GLN A 775 -9.07 -8.22 23.21
CA GLN A 775 -9.97 -7.07 23.37
C GLN A 775 -10.06 -6.63 24.83
N GLN A 776 -10.25 -7.58 25.75
CA GLN A 776 -10.30 -7.29 27.18
C GLN A 776 -8.99 -6.68 27.69
N ALA A 777 -7.84 -7.22 27.25
CA ALA A 777 -6.54 -6.68 27.62
C ALA A 777 -6.39 -5.22 27.16
N ARG A 778 -6.80 -4.91 25.92
CA ARG A 778 -6.82 -3.53 25.41
C ARG A 778 -7.70 -2.62 26.26
N GLU A 779 -8.95 -3.00 26.50
CA GLU A 779 -9.90 -2.20 27.29
C GLU A 779 -9.42 -1.96 28.74
N GLN A 780 -8.75 -2.94 29.35
CA GLN A 780 -8.20 -2.79 30.69
C GLN A 780 -6.99 -1.85 30.71
N VAL A 781 -6.09 -1.96 29.73
CA VAL A 781 -4.93 -1.06 29.60
C VAL A 781 -5.37 0.40 29.44
N GLU A 782 -6.43 0.65 28.67
CA GLU A 782 -7.07 1.97 28.53
C GLU A 782 -7.64 2.50 29.85
N LYS A 783 -8.20 1.61 30.69
CA LYS A 783 -8.67 1.96 32.05
C LYS A 783 -7.55 2.14 33.07
N GLY A 784 -6.29 2.05 32.66
CA GLY A 784 -5.11 2.22 33.52
C GLY A 784 -4.60 0.93 34.16
N TYR A 785 -5.18 -0.24 33.85
CA TYR A 785 -4.67 -1.51 34.37
C TYR A 785 -3.25 -1.81 33.86
N ARG A 786 -2.40 -2.33 34.75
CA ARG A 786 -1.07 -2.87 34.44
C ARG A 786 -0.90 -4.22 35.14
N MET A 787 -0.09 -5.10 34.56
CA MET A 787 0.12 -6.44 35.11
C MET A 787 0.81 -6.39 36.49
N THR A 788 0.40 -7.31 37.36
CA THR A 788 0.96 -7.44 38.72
C THR A 788 2.39 -7.99 38.69
N CYS A 789 3.15 -7.70 39.76
CA CYS A 789 4.53 -8.15 39.91
C CYS A 789 4.62 -9.70 39.92
N PRO A 790 5.44 -10.33 39.07
CA PRO A 790 5.70 -11.77 39.14
C PRO A 790 6.39 -12.16 40.45
N GLN A 791 6.07 -13.33 41.02
CA GLN A 791 6.57 -13.77 42.33
C GLN A 791 8.09 -13.80 42.47
N LYS A 792 8.83 -14.11 41.40
CA LYS A 792 10.30 -14.21 41.39
C LYS A 792 11.00 -12.92 40.92
N CYS A 793 10.26 -11.84 40.75
CA CYS A 793 10.78 -10.57 40.23
C CYS A 793 11.35 -9.70 41.37
N PRO A 794 12.61 -9.22 41.25
CA PRO A 794 13.12 -8.19 42.16
C PRO A 794 12.31 -6.90 42.05
N GLU A 795 12.12 -6.21 43.16
CA GLU A 795 11.31 -4.98 43.22
C GLU A 795 11.88 -3.89 42.29
N GLU A 796 13.20 -3.76 42.22
CA GLU A 796 13.85 -2.81 41.31
C GLU A 796 13.54 -3.11 39.84
N VAL A 797 13.44 -4.38 39.45
CA VAL A 797 13.10 -4.73 38.07
C VAL A 797 11.63 -4.47 37.78
N TYR A 798 10.74 -4.70 38.74
CA TYR A 798 9.32 -4.38 38.57
C TYR A 798 9.08 -2.87 38.43
N LYS A 799 9.85 -2.03 39.15
CA LYS A 799 9.83 -0.57 38.96
C LYS A 799 10.22 -0.18 37.53
N ILE A 800 11.23 -0.84 36.95
CA ILE A 800 11.59 -0.64 35.53
C ILE A 800 10.41 -1.04 34.62
N MET A 801 9.77 -2.20 34.87
CA MET A 801 8.61 -2.63 34.08
C MET A 801 7.45 -1.62 34.13
N GLN A 802 7.16 -1.05 35.31
CA GLN A 802 6.12 -0.05 35.46
C GLN A 802 6.42 1.22 34.66
N LYS A 803 7.66 1.73 34.71
CA LYS A 803 8.10 2.88 33.89
C LYS A 803 7.94 2.60 32.39
N CYS A 804 8.23 1.37 31.94
CA CYS A 804 8.04 0.99 30.54
C CYS A 804 6.56 1.02 30.09
N TRP A 805 5.62 0.86 31.03
CA TRP A 805 4.18 0.87 30.75
C TRP A 805 3.48 2.19 31.10
N GLU A 806 4.23 3.28 31.22
CA GLU A 806 3.64 4.62 31.27
C GLU A 806 2.74 4.85 30.05
N TYR A 807 1.54 5.38 30.27
CA TYR A 807 0.54 5.52 29.20
C TYR A 807 1.05 6.49 28.12
N LYS A 808 1.61 7.62 28.54
CA LYS A 808 2.23 8.61 27.66
C LYS A 808 3.61 8.11 27.19
N PRO A 809 3.85 8.03 25.87
CA PRO A 809 5.13 7.56 25.31
C PRO A 809 6.34 8.34 25.84
N GLU A 810 6.23 9.67 25.95
CA GLU A 810 7.29 10.58 26.38
C GLU A 810 7.77 10.36 27.83
N ASN A 811 6.98 9.67 28.66
CA ASN A 811 7.34 9.35 30.04
C ASN A 811 8.10 8.03 30.16
N ARG A 812 8.21 7.25 29.08
CA ARG A 812 8.90 5.95 29.09
C ARG A 812 10.42 6.16 29.02
N PRO A 813 11.22 5.33 29.71
CA PRO A 813 12.68 5.45 29.70
C PRO A 813 13.27 5.00 28.37
N LYS A 814 14.45 5.52 28.02
CA LYS A 814 15.21 5.05 26.84
C LYS A 814 15.91 3.73 27.12
N PHE A 815 16.22 2.95 26.08
CA PHE A 815 16.86 1.64 26.26
C PHE A 815 18.24 1.73 26.91
N ALA A 816 19.01 2.78 26.60
CA ALA A 816 20.29 3.03 27.22
C ALA A 816 20.18 3.21 28.75
N ASP A 817 19.10 3.82 29.24
CA ASP A 817 18.88 4.03 30.67
C ASP A 817 18.38 2.75 31.36
N ILE A 818 17.48 2.02 30.70
CA ILE A 818 17.03 0.68 31.14
C ILE A 818 18.23 -0.27 31.29
N GLN A 819 19.15 -0.28 30.32
CA GLN A 819 20.35 -1.11 30.35
C GLN A 819 21.23 -0.77 31.56
N LYS A 820 21.42 0.52 31.86
CA LYS A 820 22.20 0.97 33.04
C LYS A 820 21.52 0.54 34.34
N GLU A 821 20.20 0.74 34.47
CA GLU A 821 19.44 0.34 35.66
C GLU A 821 19.53 -1.18 35.90
N LEU A 822 19.34 -2.00 34.86
CA LEU A 822 19.47 -3.47 34.95
C LEU A 822 20.90 -3.93 35.28
N ALA A 823 21.92 -3.24 34.76
CA ALA A 823 23.31 -3.54 35.07
C ALA A 823 23.63 -3.30 36.55
N LEU A 824 23.00 -2.31 37.19
CA LEU A 824 23.11 -2.08 38.63
C LEU A 824 22.43 -3.19 39.43
N VAL A 825 21.23 -3.63 39.00
CA VAL A 825 20.52 -4.74 39.64
C VAL A 825 21.32 -6.04 39.56
N LYS A 826 22.02 -6.30 38.46
CA LYS A 826 22.87 -7.50 38.28
C LYS A 826 24.09 -7.54 39.20
N LYS A 827 24.57 -6.38 39.65
CA LYS A 827 25.74 -6.25 40.54
C LYS A 827 25.38 -6.46 42.01
N LYS A 828 24.13 -6.20 42.39
CA LYS A 828 23.56 -6.63 43.67
C LYS A 828 23.34 -8.14 43.64
#